data_AF-A0A838IEH0-F1
#
_entry.id   AF-A0A838IEH0-F1
#
_cell.length_a   1.000
_cell.length_b   1.000
_cell.length_c   1.000
_cell.angle_alpha   90.00
_cell.angle_beta   90.00
_cell.angle_gamma   90.00
#
_symmetry.space_group_name_H-M   'P 1'
#
loop_
_entity.id
_entity.type
_entity.pdbx_description
1 polymer ?
#
loop_
_entity_poly.entity_id
_entity_poly.type
_entity_poly.pdbx_seq_one_letter_code
_entity_poly.pdbx_strand_id
1 'polypeptide(L)'
;MSEIFEGTIVAGRFVVAERIGEGGMGAVYRALQTSLDREVALKVLHSQQAFTARARRRFGREARAVARLNHPHIASVFDFGTDNDDQTLWLAMELVAGRSLGGLKREPLDILRIISLADQILSALAAAHARGIIHRDLKPSNILLTRDDEGREVIKLVDFGLAATQDGELDLDNAPGGLGDEQSEVTSARVIMGTPRYMAPELFRRHPIDPRVDLYALGIILYEIVAGKAPYPGDDPREIMRGHLKEPIPQLRAREGDVPPELERCIYKLLAKEASERYQTAAEVREGLQAIISEFSYVPWMVGGPRIDGEWGSMSRLGNLSAPGFLSGRGGQTVPPSLAMGSVSKMGGGSAPAPLVGREVERRTIEKHIRATIAIGHGSIVFIEGEAGVGKSRLLDWIRVRVEEAGVMKVAQGTYSRNVSGFQGIRAILEEVLGARDSTYEDMPYLVESRLRKWNFSPDEIELCIKLMQPGGDAAIFESTGPASERRLSGQERAFAVVERVLRQVSQAKPWLLILEDVHCAGETTLSFLQHLAVGMHLDPMAMMLVATVRTEELGEVPEMRYALERLARFGSENFARLRLDRLSVDEATNLVLKLAPLDKALATRIAVRSAGNPLHVAQILRYLQESTKLVYNNGQWQLTEGVDIATEIPDELGELMRFRIRQVASRHSDAPAMMAILERAAILGQRFDYRLLRHFVGVESGSPWRATLDTSLESLVKEGFLREVGQSGEDILEFDHIVMRDVLLQSLEGRRSLMGLHRVAAETKTAFYGKRSSEIAMQIVEHYRRARDPSGVYAFTVKAARAALDVSDFKTAMELYRSAKNLVDSGNITAELTVLDDVSGVLKGEEVALELAHLERRLGEYASARQHYRRLLSDGNSHIALWAKWGLGDVASRQGELEEALGWYEVAQREAEASQTPASSEHDTQVYSLVAAFSLAGLGGVEHARGDFAIAERRLSEALARAQKLQHRTLEAEVLRLLTDVVWRLGDANKAEVFYRRASILEESFGDQEAVASGMLHSAEFLREAGQTSRAETQAQQARAIFEELGKRHNEAHCLLTLGHIAWCRGDFKTAANHYRQAHRHYEAFQDRRGITHCNLHLARLAMSVQRLKETQTLVQEALEGFRAMGDRRGVAQVRIIHGRLEHAVGRHEQARETFESAAKSLETLGDRRSAVCARAFETLVLEELGQYDVVDARLDEMLATVPAFALADEGLATAFDKLCGLINHRRPDLAMQLDEIAEETWQRLGRPSRVASV
;
A
#
# COMPACT_ATOMS: atom_id res chain seq x y z
N MET A 1 22.61 -49.18 14.02
CA MET A 1 21.77 -47.97 14.03
C MET A 1 21.70 -47.54 15.47
N SER A 2 22.15 -46.33 15.81
CA SER A 2 21.64 -45.67 17.01
C SER A 2 20.17 -45.36 16.72
N GLU A 3 19.25 -45.96 17.45
CA GLU A 3 17.84 -45.56 17.36
C GLU A 3 17.73 -44.11 17.79
N ILE A 4 17.14 -43.26 16.95
CA ILE A 4 16.81 -41.88 17.30
C ILE A 4 15.46 -41.93 18.02
N PHE A 5 15.46 -41.59 19.31
CA PHE A 5 14.27 -41.53 20.16
C PHE A 5 13.97 -40.08 20.58
N GLU A 6 12.80 -39.85 21.18
CA GLU A 6 12.42 -38.56 21.75
C GLU A 6 13.51 -38.00 22.68
N GLY A 7 13.86 -36.73 22.51
CA GLY A 7 14.95 -36.05 23.21
C GLY A 7 16.32 -36.20 22.56
N THR A 8 16.49 -37.03 21.52
CA THR A 8 17.76 -37.13 20.78
C THR A 8 18.08 -35.80 20.09
N ILE A 9 19.32 -35.32 20.26
CA ILE A 9 19.80 -34.10 19.60
C ILE A 9 20.56 -34.48 18.33
N VAL A 10 20.00 -34.14 17.17
CA VAL A 10 20.65 -34.34 15.86
C VAL A 10 21.43 -33.09 15.46
N ALA A 11 22.67 -33.26 15.00
CA ALA A 11 23.57 -32.19 14.56
C ALA A 11 23.76 -31.05 15.59
N GLY A 12 23.61 -31.35 16.88
CA GLY A 12 23.76 -30.40 17.99
C GLY A 12 22.69 -29.30 18.08
N ARG A 13 21.63 -29.34 17.27
CA ARG A 13 20.67 -28.22 17.16
C ARG A 13 19.21 -28.58 16.86
N PHE A 14 18.92 -29.86 16.61
CA PHE A 14 17.55 -30.33 16.41
C PHE A 14 17.21 -31.34 17.51
N VAL A 15 16.32 -30.96 18.42
CA VAL A 15 15.83 -31.85 19.47
C VAL A 15 14.62 -32.60 18.91
N VAL A 16 14.76 -33.92 18.76
CA VAL A 16 13.69 -34.77 18.23
C VAL A 16 12.57 -34.87 19.27
N ALA A 17 11.33 -34.57 18.85
CA ALA A 17 10.14 -34.77 19.68
C ALA A 17 9.52 -36.15 19.40
N GLU A 18 9.10 -36.40 18.17
CA GLU A 18 8.44 -37.67 17.81
C GLU A 18 8.75 -38.09 16.37
N ARG A 19 8.60 -39.38 16.06
CA ARG A 19 8.75 -39.90 14.70
C ARG A 19 7.42 -39.82 13.97
N ILE A 20 7.37 -39.04 12.88
CA ILE A 20 6.14 -38.77 12.11
C ILE A 20 6.03 -39.62 10.84
N GLY A 21 7.11 -40.24 10.38
CA GLY A 21 7.07 -41.17 9.25
C GLY A 21 8.35 -41.98 9.08
N GLU A 22 8.26 -43.14 8.44
CA GLU A 22 9.40 -43.98 8.10
C GLU A 22 9.22 -44.52 6.67
N GLY A 23 10.28 -44.39 5.86
CA GLY A 23 10.30 -44.86 4.48
C GLY A 23 11.60 -45.57 4.12
N GLY A 24 11.69 -46.07 2.89
CA GLY A 24 12.83 -46.88 2.43
C GLY A 24 14.19 -46.16 2.36
N MET A 25 14.22 -44.84 2.56
CA MET A 25 15.45 -44.03 2.53
C MET A 25 15.81 -43.40 3.86
N GLY A 26 14.87 -43.33 4.79
CA GLY A 26 15.08 -42.68 6.08
C GLY A 26 13.80 -42.54 6.88
N ALA A 27 13.95 -41.99 8.07
CA ALA A 27 12.85 -41.64 8.97
C ALA A 27 12.68 -40.13 9.03
N VAL A 28 11.44 -39.67 9.19
CA VAL A 28 11.08 -38.26 9.36
C VAL A 28 10.57 -38.08 10.78
N TYR A 29 11.13 -37.08 11.46
CA TYR A 29 10.83 -36.73 12.84
C TYR A 29 10.27 -35.32 12.91
N ARG A 30 9.33 -35.07 13.83
CA ARG A 30 9.05 -33.72 14.31
C ARG A 30 10.17 -33.35 15.28
N ALA A 31 10.83 -32.22 15.05
CA ALA A 31 11.95 -31.77 15.88
C ALA A 31 11.85 -30.26 16.14
N LEU A 32 12.38 -29.82 17.28
CA LEU A 32 12.54 -28.40 17.61
C LEU A 32 13.94 -27.95 17.20
N GLN A 33 14.01 -26.97 16.30
CA GLN A 33 15.26 -26.29 15.99
C GLN A 33 15.56 -25.23 17.06
N THR A 34 16.48 -25.52 17.98
CA THR A 34 16.73 -24.69 19.17
C THR A 34 17.24 -23.29 18.85
N SER A 35 17.97 -23.13 17.74
CA SER A 35 18.52 -21.83 17.33
C SER A 35 17.47 -20.79 16.91
N LEU A 36 16.26 -21.22 16.56
CA LEU A 36 15.19 -20.37 16.03
C LEU A 36 13.84 -20.57 16.74
N ASP A 37 13.81 -21.41 17.78
CA ASP A 37 12.60 -21.83 18.50
C ASP A 37 11.44 -22.22 17.55
N ARG A 38 11.74 -23.09 16.58
CA ARG A 38 10.80 -23.47 15.52
C ARG A 38 10.70 -24.98 15.36
N GLU A 39 9.47 -25.47 15.24
CA GLU A 39 9.23 -26.86 14.87
C GLU A 39 9.52 -27.13 13.38
N VAL A 40 10.17 -28.25 13.10
CA VAL A 40 10.55 -28.67 11.75
C VAL A 40 10.24 -30.15 11.54
N ALA A 41 10.02 -30.53 10.29
CA ALA A 41 10.11 -31.92 9.87
C ALA A 41 11.58 -32.22 9.55
N LEU A 42 12.22 -33.06 10.36
CA LEU A 42 13.61 -33.49 10.23
C LEU A 42 13.65 -34.88 9.60
N LYS A 43 14.06 -34.95 8.34
CA LYS A 43 14.29 -36.22 7.63
C LYS A 43 15.73 -36.67 7.82
N VAL A 44 15.93 -37.86 8.36
CA VAL A 44 17.24 -38.49 8.62
C VAL A 44 17.35 -39.74 7.76
N LEU A 45 18.40 -39.82 6.93
CA LEU A 45 18.61 -40.93 5.99
C LEU A 45 19.22 -42.18 6.69
N HIS A 46 18.85 -43.38 6.23
CA HIS A 46 19.39 -44.64 6.77
C HIS A 46 20.89 -44.79 6.46
N SER A 47 21.68 -45.24 7.44
CA SER A 47 23.14 -45.24 7.38
C SER A 47 23.75 -46.01 6.20
N GLN A 48 23.11 -47.08 5.71
CA GLN A 48 23.61 -47.86 4.56
C GLN A 48 23.63 -47.08 3.22
N GLN A 49 22.87 -45.99 3.08
CA GLN A 49 22.83 -45.16 1.86
C GLN A 49 23.74 -43.90 1.94
N ALA A 50 24.21 -43.54 3.14
CA ALA A 50 24.95 -42.30 3.41
C ALA A 50 26.49 -42.40 3.18
N PHE A 51 27.06 -43.61 3.04
CA PHE A 51 28.52 -43.78 3.12
C PHE A 51 29.32 -43.35 1.89
N THR A 52 28.76 -43.36 0.67
CA THR A 52 29.56 -43.00 -0.52
C THR A 52 29.71 -41.47 -0.65
N ALA A 53 30.93 -41.00 -0.92
CA ALA A 53 31.20 -39.57 -1.15
C ALA A 53 30.37 -39.01 -2.31
N ARG A 54 30.04 -39.85 -3.31
CA ARG A 54 29.17 -39.52 -4.44
C ARG A 54 27.72 -39.25 -4.00
N ALA A 55 27.15 -40.07 -3.12
CA ALA A 55 25.80 -39.87 -2.57
C ALA A 55 25.72 -38.58 -1.74
N ARG A 56 26.70 -38.29 -0.89
CA ARG A 56 26.77 -37.05 -0.08
C ARG A 56 26.86 -35.78 -0.94
N ARG A 57 27.72 -35.77 -1.96
CA ARG A 57 27.85 -34.64 -2.89
C ARG A 57 26.55 -34.40 -3.68
N ARG A 58 25.88 -35.46 -4.10
CA ARG A 58 24.61 -35.38 -4.85
C ARG A 58 23.45 -34.92 -3.97
N PHE A 59 23.30 -35.47 -2.76
CA PHE A 59 22.30 -35.03 -1.79
C PHE A 59 22.45 -33.54 -1.47
N GLY A 60 23.67 -33.07 -1.19
CA GLY A 60 23.92 -31.65 -0.92
C GLY A 60 23.71 -30.73 -2.15
N ARG A 61 23.78 -31.26 -3.38
CA ARG A 61 23.45 -30.52 -4.61
C ARG A 61 21.94 -30.42 -4.81
N GLU A 62 21.22 -31.52 -4.61
CA GLU A 62 19.76 -31.59 -4.77
C GLU A 62 19.04 -30.81 -3.65
N ALA A 63 19.48 -30.94 -2.38
CA ALA A 63 18.94 -30.15 -1.27
C ALA A 63 19.12 -28.64 -1.47
N ARG A 64 20.28 -28.19 -1.98
CA ARG A 64 20.51 -26.78 -2.34
C ARG A 64 19.63 -26.29 -3.49
N ALA A 65 19.32 -27.16 -4.45
CA ALA A 65 18.42 -26.80 -5.54
C ALA A 65 17.00 -26.58 -5.02
N VAL A 66 16.51 -27.47 -4.15
CA VAL A 66 15.17 -27.38 -3.55
C VAL A 66 15.07 -26.21 -2.57
N ALA A 67 16.11 -25.92 -1.76
CA ALA A 67 16.12 -24.78 -0.84
C ALA A 67 16.02 -23.41 -1.54
N ARG A 68 16.25 -23.34 -2.85
CA ARG A 68 16.04 -22.13 -3.67
C ARG A 68 14.62 -21.99 -4.21
N LEU A 69 13.76 -22.99 -4.00
CA LEU A 69 12.35 -22.92 -4.35
C LEU A 69 11.60 -22.23 -3.23
N ASN A 70 11.02 -21.06 -3.55
CA ASN A 70 10.03 -20.40 -2.70
C ASN A 70 8.71 -20.38 -3.47
N HIS A 71 7.75 -21.19 -3.03
CA HIS A 71 6.44 -21.31 -3.66
C HIS A 71 5.41 -21.79 -2.62
N PRO A 72 4.19 -21.23 -2.57
CA PRO A 72 3.19 -21.54 -1.54
C PRO A 72 2.84 -23.05 -1.49
N HIS A 73 2.89 -23.74 -2.63
CA HIS A 73 2.56 -25.16 -2.75
C HIS A 73 3.78 -26.12 -2.69
N ILE A 74 4.95 -25.64 -2.27
CA ILE A 74 6.16 -26.46 -2.06
C ILE A 74 6.59 -26.28 -0.60
N ALA A 75 6.84 -27.38 0.12
CA ALA A 75 7.34 -27.32 1.48
C ALA A 75 8.76 -26.72 1.51
N SER A 76 8.96 -25.71 2.35
CA SER A 76 10.23 -25.00 2.42
C SER A 76 11.33 -25.88 3.02
N VAL A 77 12.51 -25.91 2.40
CA VAL A 77 13.71 -26.53 2.98
C VAL A 77 14.46 -25.47 3.77
N PHE A 78 14.66 -25.72 5.06
CA PHE A 78 15.28 -24.78 5.97
C PHE A 78 16.78 -25.00 6.14
N ASP A 79 17.20 -26.25 6.22
CA ASP A 79 18.60 -26.61 6.42
C ASP A 79 18.86 -28.06 5.99
N PHE A 80 20.12 -28.40 5.72
CA PHE A 80 20.53 -29.78 5.44
C PHE A 80 22.01 -29.97 5.84
N GLY A 81 22.41 -31.19 6.16
CA GLY A 81 23.80 -31.45 6.51
C GLY A 81 24.09 -32.90 6.84
N THR A 82 25.27 -33.11 7.41
CA THR A 82 25.72 -34.38 8.00
C THR A 82 25.90 -34.19 9.49
N ASP A 83 25.56 -35.19 10.29
CA ASP A 83 25.98 -35.21 11.68
C ASP A 83 27.49 -35.51 11.77
N ASN A 84 28.18 -34.90 12.74
CA ASN A 84 29.64 -34.93 12.83
C ASN A 84 30.17 -36.29 13.30
N ASP A 85 29.40 -37.00 14.14
CA ASP A 85 29.85 -38.22 14.81
C ASP A 85 29.73 -39.48 13.92
N ASP A 86 28.67 -39.58 13.11
CA ASP A 86 28.37 -40.78 12.31
C ASP A 86 28.18 -40.51 10.81
N GLN A 87 28.34 -39.25 10.37
CA GLN A 87 28.15 -38.81 8.98
C GLN A 87 26.73 -39.04 8.44
N THR A 88 25.73 -39.20 9.31
CA THR A 88 24.34 -39.39 8.91
C THR A 88 23.79 -38.12 8.27
N LEU A 89 23.20 -38.26 7.08
CA LEU A 89 22.62 -37.14 6.34
C LEU A 89 21.23 -36.80 6.88
N TRP A 90 20.98 -35.51 7.06
CA TRP A 90 19.70 -34.99 7.53
C TRP A 90 19.24 -33.77 6.71
N LEU A 91 17.92 -33.55 6.67
CA LEU A 91 17.24 -32.47 5.97
C LEU A 91 16.12 -31.92 6.85
N ALA A 92 16.21 -30.64 7.22
CA ALA A 92 15.18 -29.92 7.98
C ALA A 92 14.27 -29.14 7.02
N MET A 93 12.97 -29.39 7.10
CA MET A 93 11.96 -28.76 6.23
C MET A 93 10.73 -28.29 7.04
N GLU A 94 9.87 -27.55 6.36
CA GLU A 94 8.56 -27.12 6.86
C GLU A 94 7.75 -28.31 7.41
N LEU A 95 7.33 -28.21 8.67
CA LEU A 95 6.40 -29.16 9.27
C LEU A 95 4.98 -28.85 8.81
N VAL A 96 4.48 -29.61 7.84
CA VAL A 96 3.12 -29.40 7.30
C VAL A 96 2.10 -30.18 8.13
N ALA A 97 1.23 -29.47 8.83
CA ALA A 97 0.12 -30.05 9.59
C ALA A 97 -1.04 -30.44 8.65
N GLY A 98 -0.97 -31.62 8.05
CA GLY A 98 -1.94 -32.05 7.05
C GLY A 98 -2.00 -33.56 6.82
N ARG A 99 -2.90 -33.98 5.92
CA ARG A 99 -3.06 -35.38 5.50
C ARG A 99 -2.64 -35.57 4.05
N SER A 100 -2.18 -36.76 3.68
CA SER A 100 -1.82 -37.03 2.28
C SER A 100 -3.04 -37.01 1.33
N LEU A 101 -2.81 -36.62 0.06
CA LEU A 101 -3.79 -36.65 -1.02
C LEU A 101 -4.37 -38.06 -1.24
N GLY A 102 -3.65 -39.11 -0.83
CA GLY A 102 -4.11 -40.50 -0.88
C GLY A 102 -5.44 -40.76 -0.18
N GLY A 103 -5.82 -39.91 0.80
CA GLY A 103 -7.12 -39.98 1.47
C GLY A 103 -8.33 -39.75 0.56
N LEU A 104 -8.18 -38.96 -0.52
CA LEU A 104 -9.27 -38.64 -1.45
C LEU A 104 -9.84 -39.86 -2.19
N LYS A 105 -9.10 -40.97 -2.21
CA LYS A 105 -9.56 -42.25 -2.78
C LYS A 105 -10.77 -42.85 -2.05
N ARG A 106 -11.07 -42.37 -0.83
CA ARG A 106 -12.17 -42.84 0.01
C ARG A 106 -13.29 -41.81 0.21
N GLU A 107 -13.16 -40.61 -0.37
CA GLU A 107 -14.14 -39.53 -0.24
C GLU A 107 -15.12 -39.50 -1.43
N PRO A 108 -16.26 -38.79 -1.35
CA PRO A 108 -17.09 -38.50 -2.52
C PRO A 108 -16.30 -37.76 -3.62
N LEU A 109 -16.62 -38.01 -4.89
CA LEU A 109 -15.99 -37.29 -6.01
C LEU A 109 -16.53 -35.86 -6.09
N ASP A 110 -15.65 -34.89 -5.88
CA ASP A 110 -15.87 -33.49 -6.23
C ASP A 110 -14.88 -33.10 -7.33
N ILE A 111 -15.38 -33.04 -8.57
CA ILE A 111 -14.57 -32.75 -9.75
C ILE A 111 -13.92 -31.37 -9.68
N LEU A 112 -14.62 -30.35 -9.15
CA LEU A 112 -14.07 -29.00 -9.06
C LEU A 112 -12.96 -28.93 -8.04
N ARG A 113 -13.13 -29.60 -6.89
CA ARG A 113 -12.06 -29.75 -5.89
C ARG A 113 -10.86 -30.49 -6.48
N ILE A 114 -11.07 -31.58 -7.21
CA ILE A 114 -9.97 -32.35 -7.85
C ILE A 114 -9.21 -31.48 -8.84
N ILE A 115 -9.92 -30.71 -9.69
CA ILE A 115 -9.27 -29.83 -10.67
C ILE A 115 -8.52 -28.68 -9.96
N SER A 116 -9.09 -28.11 -8.88
CA SER A 116 -8.42 -27.09 -8.08
C SER A 116 -7.12 -27.61 -7.46
N LEU A 117 -7.14 -28.80 -6.84
CA LEU A 117 -5.94 -29.42 -6.27
C LEU A 117 -4.91 -29.77 -7.36
N ALA A 118 -5.37 -30.20 -8.54
CA ALA A 118 -4.51 -30.46 -9.69
C ALA A 118 -3.82 -29.19 -10.21
N ASP A 119 -4.53 -28.05 -10.27
CA ASP A 119 -3.96 -26.76 -10.64
C ASP A 119 -2.88 -26.31 -9.64
N GLN A 120 -3.11 -26.49 -8.35
CA GLN A 120 -2.12 -26.18 -7.30
C GLN A 120 -0.85 -27.05 -7.44
N ILE A 121 -1.00 -28.37 -7.71
CA ILE A 121 0.12 -29.28 -7.98
C ILE A 121 0.89 -28.83 -9.22
N LEU A 122 0.19 -28.51 -10.31
CA LEU A 122 0.81 -28.04 -11.54
C LEU A 122 1.50 -26.68 -11.39
N SER A 123 0.99 -25.79 -10.55
CA SER A 123 1.65 -24.53 -10.20
C SER A 123 3.00 -24.78 -9.53
N ALA A 124 3.03 -25.71 -8.57
CA ALA A 124 4.27 -26.12 -7.91
C ALA A 124 5.26 -26.78 -8.87
N LEU A 125 4.79 -27.69 -9.73
CA LEU A 125 5.62 -28.35 -10.74
C LEU A 125 6.18 -27.34 -11.76
N ALA A 126 5.36 -26.41 -12.25
CA ALA A 126 5.82 -25.37 -13.16
C ALA A 126 6.96 -24.52 -12.55
N ALA A 127 6.83 -24.14 -11.28
CA ALA A 127 7.85 -23.37 -10.56
C ALA A 127 9.18 -24.13 -10.37
N ALA A 128 9.11 -25.45 -10.14
CA ALA A 128 10.27 -26.33 -10.03
C ALA A 128 10.92 -26.60 -11.41
N HIS A 129 10.10 -26.93 -12.42
CA HIS A 129 10.53 -27.25 -13.78
C HIS A 129 11.22 -26.06 -14.44
N ALA A 130 10.73 -24.84 -14.23
CA ALA A 130 11.37 -23.60 -14.71
C ALA A 130 12.80 -23.39 -14.17
N ARG A 131 13.15 -24.05 -13.05
CA ARG A 131 14.49 -24.02 -12.43
C ARG A 131 15.29 -25.30 -12.71
N GLY A 132 14.82 -26.14 -13.63
CA GLY A 132 15.47 -27.40 -13.99
C GLY A 132 15.37 -28.48 -12.91
N ILE A 133 14.45 -28.34 -11.96
CA ILE A 133 14.23 -29.31 -10.88
C ILE A 133 13.03 -30.18 -11.24
N ILE A 134 13.25 -31.49 -11.31
CA ILE A 134 12.22 -32.51 -11.61
C ILE A 134 11.93 -33.26 -10.30
N HIS A 135 10.66 -33.50 -9.98
CA HIS A 135 10.26 -34.13 -8.73
C HIS A 135 10.63 -35.63 -8.69
N ARG A 136 10.44 -36.37 -9.78
CA ARG A 136 10.85 -37.77 -10.02
C ARG A 136 10.17 -38.87 -9.19
N ASP A 137 9.66 -38.56 -8.00
CA ASP A 137 8.87 -39.49 -7.15
C ASP A 137 7.50 -38.90 -6.77
N LEU A 138 6.82 -38.26 -7.72
CA LEU A 138 5.50 -37.67 -7.47
C LEU A 138 4.47 -38.79 -7.22
N LYS A 139 3.85 -38.79 -6.04
CA LYS A 139 2.86 -39.78 -5.61
C LYS A 139 1.93 -39.19 -4.55
N PRO A 140 0.74 -39.77 -4.29
CA PRO A 140 -0.23 -39.19 -3.36
C PRO A 140 0.28 -38.97 -1.94
N SER A 141 1.25 -39.76 -1.46
CA SER A 141 1.85 -39.57 -0.12
C SER A 141 2.77 -38.36 -0.02
N ASN A 142 3.26 -37.84 -1.15
CA ASN A 142 4.17 -36.69 -1.22
C ASN A 142 3.42 -35.38 -1.53
N ILE A 143 2.09 -35.42 -1.50
CA ILE A 143 1.21 -34.28 -1.70
C ILE A 143 0.37 -34.17 -0.43
N LEU A 144 0.69 -33.19 0.41
CA LEU A 144 0.00 -32.99 1.69
C LEU A 144 -1.11 -31.95 1.51
N LEU A 145 -2.32 -32.29 1.94
CA LEU A 145 -3.46 -31.39 2.06
C LEU A 145 -3.44 -30.75 3.45
N THR A 146 -3.30 -29.43 3.49
CA THR A 146 -3.37 -28.60 4.70
C THR A 146 -4.39 -27.49 4.50
N ARG A 147 -4.59 -26.67 5.53
CA ARG A 147 -5.28 -25.38 5.41
C ARG A 147 -4.26 -24.25 5.53
N ASP A 148 -4.48 -23.17 4.80
CA ASP A 148 -3.75 -21.91 5.03
C ASP A 148 -4.35 -21.13 6.21
N ASP A 149 -3.78 -19.97 6.52
CA ASP A 149 -4.21 -19.10 7.64
C ASP A 149 -5.67 -18.60 7.47
N GLU A 150 -6.18 -18.62 6.23
CA GLU A 150 -7.57 -18.26 5.87
C GLU A 150 -8.52 -19.48 5.90
N GLY A 151 -8.02 -20.67 6.25
CA GLY A 151 -8.78 -21.91 6.32
C GLY A 151 -9.05 -22.58 4.98
N ARG A 152 -8.47 -22.12 3.87
CA ARG A 152 -8.64 -22.70 2.52
C ARG A 152 -7.83 -23.97 2.37
N GLU A 153 -8.35 -24.97 1.65
CA GLU A 153 -7.61 -26.21 1.40
C GLU A 153 -6.49 -25.99 0.38
N VAL A 154 -5.24 -26.18 0.82
CA VAL A 154 -4.05 -25.98 0.00
C VAL A 154 -3.15 -27.20 0.01
N ILE A 155 -2.47 -27.45 -1.10
CA ILE A 155 -1.49 -28.53 -1.22
C ILE A 155 -0.08 -28.05 -0.87
N LYS A 156 0.73 -28.94 -0.30
CA LYS A 156 2.18 -28.80 -0.15
C LYS A 156 2.87 -30.03 -0.76
N LEU A 157 3.68 -29.82 -1.79
CA LEU A 157 4.58 -30.85 -2.30
C LEU A 157 5.77 -31.03 -1.36
N VAL A 158 6.00 -32.26 -0.95
CA VAL A 158 7.12 -32.68 -0.10
C VAL A 158 7.98 -33.72 -0.83
N ASP A 159 9.19 -33.96 -0.34
CA ASP A 159 10.04 -35.06 -0.82
C ASP A 159 10.34 -35.02 -2.34
N PHE A 160 10.84 -33.88 -2.83
CA PHE A 160 11.51 -33.80 -4.12
C PHE A 160 12.60 -34.86 -4.17
N GLY A 161 12.57 -35.73 -5.19
CA GLY A 161 13.19 -37.05 -5.21
C GLY A 161 14.71 -37.07 -5.03
N LEU A 162 15.17 -36.89 -3.78
CA LEU A 162 16.52 -37.16 -3.24
C LEU A 162 16.90 -38.66 -3.30
N ALA A 163 16.14 -39.41 -4.10
CA ALA A 163 15.89 -40.83 -4.07
C ALA A 163 16.24 -41.53 -5.39
N ALA A 164 16.28 -40.79 -6.50
CA ALA A 164 16.49 -41.39 -7.82
C ALA A 164 17.99 -41.63 -8.07
N THR A 165 18.50 -42.70 -7.46
CA THR A 165 19.70 -43.43 -7.87
C THR A 165 19.51 -43.94 -9.30
N GLN A 166 20.01 -43.16 -10.27
CA GLN A 166 20.45 -43.70 -11.54
C GLN A 166 21.94 -43.43 -11.67
N ASP A 167 22.71 -44.52 -11.74
CA ASP A 167 23.98 -44.56 -12.44
C ASP A 167 23.71 -44.36 -13.93
N GLY A 168 24.19 -43.24 -14.46
CA GLY A 168 24.09 -42.84 -15.86
C GLY A 168 24.41 -41.36 -15.99
N GLU A 169 25.39 -41.06 -16.83
CA GLU A 169 25.99 -39.74 -17.07
C GLU A 169 24.97 -38.62 -17.24
N LEU A 170 25.15 -37.52 -16.50
CA LEU A 170 24.72 -36.20 -16.94
C LEU A 170 26.00 -35.47 -17.33
N ASP A 171 26.13 -35.20 -18.62
CA ASP A 171 27.24 -34.51 -19.30
C ASP A 171 27.89 -33.42 -18.44
N LEU A 172 29.18 -33.63 -18.16
CA LEU A 172 30.08 -32.64 -17.57
C LEU A 172 30.86 -31.85 -18.63
N ASP A 173 30.52 -31.98 -19.91
CA ASP A 173 31.31 -31.36 -20.99
C ASP A 173 31.15 -29.83 -21.12
N ASN A 174 30.22 -29.20 -20.39
CA ASN A 174 29.95 -27.75 -20.51
C ASN A 174 30.07 -26.92 -19.21
N ALA A 175 30.77 -27.41 -18.19
CA ALA A 175 31.17 -26.59 -17.04
C ALA A 175 32.64 -26.15 -17.17
N PRO A 176 32.98 -24.86 -16.98
CA PRO A 176 34.37 -24.39 -17.09
C PRO A 176 35.18 -24.93 -15.91
N GLY A 177 36.05 -25.91 -16.18
CA GLY A 177 36.97 -26.51 -15.21
C GLY A 177 37.08 -28.02 -15.38
N GLY A 178 37.77 -28.46 -16.44
CA GLY A 178 38.03 -29.88 -16.68
C GLY A 178 39.06 -30.47 -15.70
N LEU A 179 38.76 -31.68 -15.23
CA LEU A 179 39.74 -32.69 -14.80
C LEU A 179 39.16 -34.06 -15.18
N GLY A 180 39.89 -34.77 -16.03
CA GLY A 180 39.50 -36.05 -16.61
C GLY A 180 39.85 -37.28 -15.76
N ASP A 181 39.38 -38.41 -16.29
CA ASP A 181 39.69 -39.82 -16.02
C ASP A 181 39.53 -40.37 -14.58
N GLU A 182 38.60 -41.32 -14.43
CA GLU A 182 38.93 -42.65 -13.90
C GLU A 182 37.80 -43.67 -14.15
N GLN A 183 38.22 -44.92 -14.33
CA GLN A 183 37.54 -46.03 -14.98
C GLN A 183 36.43 -46.69 -14.15
N SER A 184 35.57 -47.39 -14.89
CA SER A 184 34.37 -48.14 -14.48
C SER A 184 34.67 -49.33 -13.56
N GLU A 185 33.83 -49.55 -12.55
CA GLU A 185 33.57 -50.90 -12.00
C GLU A 185 32.07 -51.23 -12.12
N VAL A 186 31.81 -52.31 -12.84
CA VAL A 186 30.49 -52.93 -13.04
C VAL A 186 30.25 -53.89 -11.88
N THR A 187 29.21 -53.64 -11.08
CA THR A 187 28.59 -54.70 -10.25
C THR A 187 27.08 -54.67 -10.36
N SER A 188 26.55 -55.87 -10.57
CA SER A 188 25.23 -56.22 -11.04
C SER A 188 24.29 -56.59 -9.89
N ALA A 189 23.25 -55.78 -9.66
CA ALA A 189 21.91 -56.17 -9.17
C ALA A 189 20.98 -54.94 -9.27
N ARG A 190 20.13 -54.85 -10.30
CA ARG A 190 19.18 -53.74 -10.48
C ARG A 190 18.05 -53.83 -9.44
N VAL A 191 18.21 -53.15 -8.31
CA VAL A 191 17.09 -52.84 -7.40
C VAL A 191 16.25 -51.76 -8.07
N ILE A 192 14.98 -52.06 -8.40
CA ILE A 192 14.01 -51.05 -8.84
C ILE A 192 13.69 -50.20 -7.61
N MET A 193 14.26 -49.00 -7.52
CA MET A 193 14.06 -48.11 -6.38
C MET A 193 13.12 -46.96 -6.76
N GLY A 194 12.01 -46.84 -6.03
CA GLY A 194 10.88 -45.92 -6.24
C GLY A 194 9.54 -46.67 -6.24
N THR A 195 8.40 -45.99 -6.28
CA THR A 195 7.07 -46.66 -6.26
C THR A 195 6.64 -46.99 -7.71
N PRO A 196 6.76 -48.24 -8.20
CA PRO A 196 6.60 -48.55 -9.64
C PRO A 196 5.24 -48.13 -10.21
N ARG A 197 4.23 -48.03 -9.35
CA ARG A 197 2.84 -47.66 -9.66
C ARG A 197 2.66 -46.27 -10.29
N TYR A 198 3.55 -45.31 -10.02
CA TYR A 198 3.44 -43.93 -10.52
C TYR A 198 4.57 -43.56 -11.50
N MET A 199 5.48 -44.49 -11.81
CA MET A 199 6.64 -44.21 -12.66
C MET A 199 6.26 -44.08 -14.13
N ALA A 200 6.86 -43.10 -14.80
CA ALA A 200 6.74 -42.93 -16.24
C ALA A 200 7.48 -44.04 -17.02
N PRO A 201 7.00 -44.47 -18.19
CA PRO A 201 7.61 -45.51 -19.03
C PRO A 201 9.12 -45.34 -19.27
N GLU A 202 9.57 -44.11 -19.49
CA GLU A 202 10.96 -43.73 -19.74
C GLU A 202 11.90 -44.01 -18.55
N LEU A 203 11.40 -43.98 -17.31
CA LEU A 203 12.17 -44.32 -16.12
C LEU A 203 12.57 -45.81 -16.09
N PHE A 204 11.74 -46.68 -16.69
CA PHE A 204 12.05 -48.10 -16.86
C PHE A 204 12.98 -48.36 -18.06
N ARG A 205 12.89 -47.53 -19.11
CA ARG A 205 13.66 -47.66 -20.35
C ARG A 205 15.08 -47.07 -20.29
N ARG A 206 15.42 -46.28 -19.25
CA ARG A 206 16.68 -45.52 -19.12
C ARG A 206 16.91 -44.50 -20.24
N HIS A 207 15.84 -43.88 -20.71
CA HIS A 207 15.94 -42.72 -21.61
C HIS A 207 16.26 -41.43 -20.82
N PRO A 208 16.71 -40.36 -21.49
CA PRO A 208 16.86 -39.05 -20.87
C PRO A 208 15.58 -38.63 -20.15
N ILE A 209 15.73 -38.22 -18.88
CA ILE A 209 14.62 -37.84 -18.01
C ILE A 209 14.41 -36.34 -18.12
N ASP A 210 13.18 -35.92 -18.40
CA ASP A 210 12.78 -34.52 -18.42
C ASP A 210 11.50 -34.29 -17.57
N PRO A 211 11.04 -33.05 -17.39
CA PRO A 211 9.87 -32.72 -16.56
C PRO A 211 8.58 -33.49 -16.86
N ARG A 212 8.44 -34.09 -18.05
CA ARG A 212 7.23 -34.83 -18.47
C ARG A 212 7.01 -36.13 -17.70
N VAL A 213 8.01 -36.61 -16.95
CA VAL A 213 7.85 -37.73 -16.01
C VAL A 213 6.91 -37.39 -14.86
N ASP A 214 6.96 -36.15 -14.37
CA ASP A 214 6.09 -35.69 -13.26
C ASP A 214 4.65 -35.51 -13.77
N LEU A 215 4.47 -35.09 -15.02
CA LEU A 215 3.16 -34.96 -15.65
C LEU A 215 2.48 -36.33 -15.83
N TYR A 216 3.25 -37.35 -16.22
CA TYR A 216 2.74 -38.72 -16.29
C TYR A 216 2.29 -39.24 -14.92
N ALA A 217 3.11 -39.00 -13.88
CA ALA A 217 2.77 -39.37 -12.51
C ALA A 217 1.49 -38.67 -12.04
N LEU A 218 1.30 -37.38 -12.36
CA LEU A 218 0.05 -36.67 -12.10
C LEU A 218 -1.15 -37.31 -12.83
N GLY A 219 -0.97 -37.74 -14.08
CA GLY A 219 -2.00 -38.47 -14.82
C GLY A 219 -2.44 -39.76 -14.11
N ILE A 220 -1.50 -40.51 -13.52
CA ILE A 220 -1.81 -41.72 -12.74
C ILE A 220 -2.59 -41.35 -11.47
N ILE A 221 -2.17 -40.27 -10.78
CA ILE A 221 -2.81 -39.79 -9.55
C ILE A 221 -4.27 -39.37 -9.84
N LEU A 222 -4.51 -38.59 -10.90
CA LEU A 222 -5.84 -38.16 -11.29
C LEU A 222 -6.73 -39.32 -11.70
N TYR A 223 -6.20 -40.26 -12.51
CA TYR A 223 -6.91 -41.49 -12.85
C TYR A 223 -7.33 -42.25 -11.59
N GLU A 224 -6.41 -42.41 -10.64
CA GLU A 224 -6.65 -43.17 -9.43
C GLU A 224 -7.65 -42.49 -8.47
N ILE A 225 -7.66 -41.17 -8.37
CA ILE A 225 -8.65 -40.43 -7.58
C ILE A 225 -10.05 -40.60 -8.19
N VAL A 226 -10.16 -40.48 -9.53
CA VAL A 226 -11.44 -40.57 -10.24
C VAL A 226 -11.99 -42.01 -10.27
N ALA A 227 -11.15 -42.99 -10.59
CA ALA A 227 -11.56 -44.39 -10.69
C ALA A 227 -11.55 -45.15 -9.36
N GLY A 228 -10.99 -44.56 -8.30
CA GLY A 228 -10.75 -45.21 -7.01
C GLY A 228 -9.60 -46.23 -7.00
N LYS A 229 -9.01 -46.53 -8.16
CA LYS A 229 -7.87 -47.46 -8.34
C LYS A 229 -6.96 -47.00 -9.47
N ALA A 230 -5.65 -47.28 -9.36
CA ALA A 230 -4.67 -46.97 -10.40
C ALA A 230 -4.97 -47.74 -11.71
N PRO A 231 -4.57 -47.23 -12.88
CA PRO A 231 -4.85 -47.87 -14.18
C PRO A 231 -4.16 -49.23 -14.31
N TYR A 232 -2.99 -49.43 -13.70
CA TYR A 232 -2.29 -50.71 -13.65
C TYR A 232 -2.15 -51.16 -12.18
N PRO A 233 -3.20 -51.81 -11.62
CA PRO A 233 -3.16 -52.30 -10.24
C PRO A 233 -2.36 -53.60 -10.15
N GLY A 234 -1.78 -53.86 -8.98
CA GLY A 234 -0.98 -55.05 -8.72
C GLY A 234 0.06 -54.80 -7.63
N ASP A 235 0.62 -55.88 -7.11
CA ASP A 235 1.68 -55.87 -6.10
C ASP A 235 3.03 -56.36 -6.66
N ASP A 236 3.05 -57.05 -7.81
CA ASP A 236 4.29 -57.42 -8.51
C ASP A 236 4.81 -56.22 -9.35
N PRO A 237 5.99 -55.64 -9.01
CA PRO A 237 6.61 -54.57 -9.78
C PRO A 237 6.79 -54.88 -11.28
N ARG A 238 6.98 -56.15 -11.65
CA ARG A 238 7.18 -56.56 -13.05
C ARG A 238 5.89 -56.45 -13.86
N GLU A 239 4.75 -56.78 -13.25
CA GLU A 239 3.43 -56.65 -13.87
C GLU A 239 3.06 -55.17 -14.05
N ILE A 240 3.25 -54.36 -13.02
CA ILE A 240 3.03 -52.90 -13.06
C ILE A 240 3.90 -52.25 -14.14
N MET A 241 5.18 -52.61 -14.20
CA MET A 241 6.11 -52.13 -15.22
C MET A 241 5.65 -52.52 -16.64
N ARG A 242 5.18 -53.76 -16.84
CA ARG A 242 4.60 -54.19 -18.12
C ARG A 242 3.38 -53.35 -18.50
N GLY A 243 2.54 -53.04 -17.52
CA GLY A 243 1.39 -52.15 -17.66
C GLY A 243 1.78 -50.77 -18.19
N HIS A 244 2.72 -50.10 -17.51
CA HIS A 244 3.22 -48.80 -17.95
C HIS A 244 3.89 -48.85 -19.32
N LEU A 245 4.63 -49.90 -19.66
CA LEU A 245 5.39 -49.99 -20.92
C LEU A 245 4.58 -50.40 -22.15
N LYS A 246 3.58 -51.29 -22.01
CA LYS A 246 2.99 -52.02 -23.13
C LYS A 246 1.46 -52.10 -23.11
N GLU A 247 0.82 -52.07 -21.95
CA GLU A 247 -0.63 -52.24 -21.87
C GLU A 247 -1.35 -50.92 -22.17
N PRO A 248 -2.51 -50.96 -22.87
CA PRO A 248 -3.32 -49.77 -23.12
C PRO A 248 -3.89 -49.21 -21.81
N ILE A 249 -4.16 -47.91 -21.77
CA ILE A 249 -4.79 -47.27 -20.62
C ILE A 249 -6.23 -47.81 -20.51
N PRO A 250 -6.66 -48.42 -19.39
CA PRO A 250 -8.02 -48.91 -19.26
C PRO A 250 -9.03 -47.77 -19.28
N GLN A 251 -10.24 -48.04 -19.76
CA GLN A 251 -11.34 -47.06 -19.79
C GLN A 251 -11.59 -46.48 -18.39
N LEU A 252 -11.56 -45.16 -18.28
CA LEU A 252 -11.80 -44.44 -17.04
C LEU A 252 -13.27 -44.55 -16.65
N ARG A 253 -13.55 -45.38 -15.64
CA ARG A 253 -14.88 -45.49 -15.03
C ARG A 253 -14.82 -44.81 -13.67
N ALA A 254 -15.53 -43.69 -13.52
CA ALA A 254 -15.66 -43.04 -12.22
C ALA A 254 -16.31 -43.98 -11.20
N ARG A 255 -15.90 -43.83 -9.94
CA ARG A 255 -16.53 -44.56 -8.82
C ARG A 255 -17.98 -44.11 -8.57
N GLU A 256 -18.27 -42.82 -8.78
CA GLU A 256 -19.59 -42.19 -8.62
C GLU A 256 -19.73 -40.99 -9.58
N GLY A 257 -20.87 -40.86 -10.27
CA GLY A 257 -21.14 -39.76 -11.21
C GLY A 257 -20.47 -39.91 -12.58
N ASP A 258 -20.70 -38.93 -13.46
CA ASP A 258 -20.07 -38.86 -14.79
C ASP A 258 -18.78 -38.03 -14.75
N VAL A 259 -17.74 -38.49 -15.44
CA VAL A 259 -16.50 -37.72 -15.65
C VAL A 259 -16.67 -36.81 -16.86
N PRO A 260 -16.32 -35.52 -16.76
CA PRO A 260 -16.30 -34.64 -17.92
C PRO A 260 -15.41 -35.22 -19.04
N PRO A 261 -15.88 -35.30 -20.30
CA PRO A 261 -15.09 -35.80 -21.41
C PRO A 261 -13.76 -35.06 -21.60
N GLU A 262 -13.70 -33.79 -21.21
CA GLU A 262 -12.52 -32.94 -21.29
C GLU A 262 -11.49 -33.32 -20.21
N LEU A 263 -11.96 -33.65 -18.99
CA LEU A 263 -11.09 -34.13 -17.92
C LEU A 263 -10.55 -35.52 -18.24
N GLU A 264 -11.40 -36.39 -18.78
CA GLU A 264 -10.97 -37.71 -19.27
C GLU A 264 -9.91 -37.57 -20.38
N ARG A 265 -10.12 -36.69 -21.36
CA ARG A 265 -9.13 -36.38 -22.41
C ARG A 265 -7.81 -35.86 -21.84
N CYS A 266 -7.86 -34.98 -20.83
CA CYS A 266 -6.68 -34.47 -20.15
C CYS A 266 -5.90 -35.61 -19.47
N ILE A 267 -6.59 -36.48 -18.71
CA ILE A 267 -5.99 -37.64 -18.03
C ILE A 267 -5.33 -38.58 -19.04
N TYR A 268 -5.99 -38.94 -20.14
CA TYR A 268 -5.39 -39.81 -21.15
C TYR A 268 -4.18 -39.18 -21.83
N LYS A 269 -4.21 -37.87 -22.11
CA LYS A 269 -3.07 -37.17 -22.72
C LYS A 269 -1.88 -37.12 -21.78
N LEU A 270 -2.08 -36.93 -20.47
CA LEU A 270 -1.01 -37.05 -19.47
C LEU A 270 -0.41 -38.47 -19.43
N LEU A 271 -1.22 -39.50 -19.69
CA LEU A 271 -0.86 -40.91 -19.64
C LEU A 271 -0.33 -41.50 -20.96
N ALA A 272 -0.13 -40.67 -22.00
CA ALA A 272 0.44 -41.13 -23.26
C ALA A 272 1.80 -41.81 -23.03
N LYS A 273 2.06 -42.93 -23.73
CA LYS A 273 3.26 -43.75 -23.48
C LYS A 273 4.52 -43.04 -23.95
N GLU A 274 4.44 -42.39 -25.11
CA GLU A 274 5.53 -41.58 -25.66
C GLU A 274 5.48 -40.15 -25.08
N ALA A 275 6.61 -39.67 -24.56
CA ALA A 275 6.67 -38.38 -23.87
C ALA A 275 6.34 -37.18 -24.81
N SER A 276 6.62 -37.31 -26.11
CA SER A 276 6.25 -36.31 -27.13
C SER A 276 4.75 -36.17 -27.37
N GLU A 277 3.96 -37.17 -27.00
CA GLU A 277 2.49 -37.16 -27.17
C GLU A 277 1.76 -36.61 -25.94
N ARG A 278 2.47 -36.39 -24.83
CA ARG A 278 1.94 -35.77 -23.62
C ARG A 278 1.85 -34.25 -23.77
N TYR A 279 1.31 -33.58 -22.76
CA TYR A 279 1.58 -32.17 -22.56
C TYR A 279 3.08 -31.94 -22.35
N GLN A 280 3.62 -30.87 -22.94
CA GLN A 280 5.06 -30.62 -22.92
C GLN A 280 5.48 -29.85 -21.67
N THR A 281 4.57 -29.09 -21.06
CA THR A 281 4.84 -28.32 -19.84
C THR A 281 3.68 -28.39 -18.85
N ALA A 282 3.96 -28.18 -17.56
CA ALA A 282 2.92 -28.08 -16.54
C ALA A 282 1.93 -26.92 -16.82
N ALA A 283 2.40 -25.83 -17.42
CA ALA A 283 1.55 -24.69 -17.80
C ALA A 283 0.49 -25.07 -18.84
N GLU A 284 0.84 -25.86 -19.86
CA GLU A 284 -0.12 -26.34 -20.86
C GLU A 284 -1.25 -27.19 -20.24
N VAL A 285 -0.90 -28.00 -19.24
CA VAL A 285 -1.91 -28.81 -18.52
C VAL A 285 -2.85 -27.89 -17.73
N ARG A 286 -2.32 -26.84 -17.08
CA ARG A 286 -3.13 -25.85 -16.34
C ARG A 286 -4.09 -25.11 -17.25
N GLU A 287 -3.64 -24.67 -18.42
CA GLU A 287 -4.53 -24.04 -19.41
C GLU A 287 -5.68 -24.99 -19.81
N GLY A 288 -5.36 -26.27 -20.03
CA GLY A 288 -6.36 -27.31 -20.31
C GLY A 288 -7.36 -27.49 -19.16
N LEU A 289 -6.90 -27.53 -17.91
CA LEU A 289 -7.76 -27.62 -16.73
C LEU A 289 -8.59 -26.36 -16.46
N GLN A 290 -8.03 -25.18 -16.72
CA GLN A 290 -8.74 -23.90 -16.61
C GLN A 290 -9.86 -23.77 -17.64
N ALA A 291 -9.67 -24.29 -18.86
CA ALA A 291 -10.73 -24.39 -19.85
C ALA A 291 -11.90 -25.26 -19.34
N ILE A 292 -11.62 -26.38 -18.67
CA ILE A 292 -12.64 -27.25 -18.06
C ILE A 292 -13.36 -26.52 -16.92
N ILE A 293 -12.62 -25.80 -16.06
CA ILE A 293 -13.23 -24.95 -15.02
C ILE A 293 -14.14 -23.92 -15.67
N SER A 294 -13.73 -23.30 -16.79
CA SER A 294 -14.53 -22.29 -17.49
C SER A 294 -15.80 -22.84 -18.14
N GLU A 295 -15.79 -24.09 -18.59
CA GLU A 295 -16.94 -24.79 -19.18
C GLU A 295 -17.91 -25.28 -18.08
N PHE A 296 -17.39 -25.80 -16.96
CA PHE A 296 -18.18 -26.12 -15.75
C PHE A 296 -18.65 -24.88 -14.97
N SER A 297 -18.08 -23.72 -15.25
CA SER A 297 -18.48 -22.44 -14.70
C SER A 297 -19.77 -21.91 -15.31
N TYR A 298 -20.29 -22.52 -16.38
CA TYR A 298 -21.60 -22.24 -16.96
C TYR A 298 -22.72 -22.96 -16.17
N VAL A 299 -22.95 -22.44 -14.96
CA VAL A 299 -24.15 -22.46 -14.11
C VAL A 299 -24.99 -23.75 -13.95
N PRO A 300 -24.67 -24.56 -12.93
CA PRO A 300 -25.68 -25.37 -12.20
C PRO A 300 -26.25 -24.70 -10.93
N TRP A 301 -25.59 -23.66 -10.40
CA TRP A 301 -25.94 -23.07 -9.09
C TRP A 301 -27.07 -22.03 -9.11
N MET A 302 -27.53 -21.54 -10.27
CA MET A 302 -28.77 -20.73 -10.37
C MET A 302 -30.06 -21.56 -10.22
N VAL A 303 -29.98 -22.90 -10.15
CA VAL A 303 -31.16 -23.78 -9.97
C VAL A 303 -31.33 -24.24 -8.52
N GLY A 304 -30.31 -24.09 -7.67
CA GLY A 304 -30.35 -24.48 -6.27
C GLY A 304 -29.87 -23.35 -5.36
N GLY A 305 -30.77 -22.45 -4.96
CA GLY A 305 -30.48 -21.48 -3.90
C GLY A 305 -30.07 -22.17 -2.59
N PRO A 306 -29.40 -21.45 -1.67
CA PRO A 306 -28.97 -22.01 -0.39
C PRO A 306 -30.16 -22.51 0.42
N ARG A 307 -30.04 -23.71 1.01
CA ARG A 307 -30.93 -24.13 2.11
C ARG A 307 -30.57 -23.28 3.33
N ILE A 308 -31.49 -22.39 3.73
CA ILE A 308 -31.41 -21.66 4.98
C ILE A 308 -32.22 -22.46 6.00
N ASP A 309 -31.54 -23.09 6.96
CA ASP A 309 -32.19 -23.64 8.14
C ASP A 309 -32.45 -22.48 9.11
N GLY A 310 -33.70 -22.05 9.24
CA GLY A 310 -34.09 -20.99 10.18
C GLY A 310 -35.56 -20.56 10.06
N GLU A 311 -36.24 -20.48 11.22
CA GLU A 311 -37.68 -20.26 11.42
C GLU A 311 -38.23 -18.91 10.91
N TRP A 312 -38.33 -18.69 9.60
CA TRP A 312 -39.16 -17.61 9.04
C TRP A 312 -40.09 -18.20 7.99
N GLY A 313 -41.38 -18.26 8.33
CA GLY A 313 -42.40 -18.96 7.58
C GLY A 313 -42.65 -18.41 6.17
N SER A 314 -42.74 -19.36 5.22
CA SER A 314 -43.59 -19.35 4.02
C SER A 314 -43.63 -18.07 3.17
N MET A 315 -42.71 -17.98 2.21
CA MET A 315 -43.06 -17.59 0.84
C MET A 315 -42.17 -18.30 -0.19
N SER A 316 -42.49 -19.55 -0.45
CA SER A 316 -42.03 -20.28 -1.63
C SER A 316 -43.10 -20.23 -2.72
N ARG A 317 -42.84 -19.53 -3.83
CA ARG A 317 -43.26 -19.95 -5.17
C ARG A 317 -42.18 -19.56 -6.20
N LEU A 318 -41.29 -20.53 -6.46
CA LEU A 318 -40.49 -20.63 -7.67
C LEU A 318 -41.42 -20.78 -8.89
N GLY A 319 -41.34 -19.86 -9.84
CA GLY A 319 -41.92 -20.02 -11.16
C GLY A 319 -40.83 -20.26 -12.22
N ASN A 320 -40.76 -21.51 -12.71
CA ASN A 320 -40.18 -21.94 -14.00
C ASN A 320 -38.65 -21.96 -14.21
N LEU A 321 -37.92 -22.90 -13.57
CA LEU A 321 -36.54 -23.25 -13.95
C LEU A 321 -36.30 -24.75 -14.25
N SER A 322 -37.35 -25.55 -14.45
CA SER A 322 -37.24 -27.01 -14.65
C SER A 322 -37.28 -27.50 -16.11
N ALA A 323 -37.00 -26.66 -17.11
CA ALA A 323 -36.95 -27.08 -18.51
C ALA A 323 -35.50 -27.13 -19.06
N PRO A 324 -35.03 -28.26 -19.62
CA PRO A 324 -33.74 -28.34 -20.30
C PRO A 324 -33.86 -27.61 -21.65
N GLY A 325 -33.49 -26.33 -21.68
CA GLY A 325 -33.57 -25.52 -22.89
C GLY A 325 -33.11 -24.06 -22.77
N PHE A 326 -32.84 -23.56 -21.56
CA PHE A 326 -32.56 -22.13 -21.37
C PHE A 326 -31.18 -21.68 -21.88
N LEU A 327 -30.18 -22.58 -21.94
CA LEU A 327 -28.77 -22.22 -22.22
C LEU A 327 -28.26 -22.63 -23.62
N SER A 328 -29.15 -22.90 -24.58
CA SER A 328 -28.77 -23.16 -25.98
C SER A 328 -28.52 -21.89 -26.83
N GLY A 329 -28.24 -20.75 -26.19
CA GLY A 329 -27.98 -19.49 -26.92
C GLY A 329 -29.23 -18.81 -27.52
N ARG A 330 -30.45 -19.24 -27.14
CA ARG A 330 -31.71 -18.56 -27.49
C ARG A 330 -32.55 -18.05 -26.30
N GLY A 331 -32.13 -18.29 -25.05
CA GLY A 331 -32.85 -17.81 -23.86
C GLY A 331 -32.36 -16.44 -23.38
N GLY A 332 -33.17 -15.39 -23.57
CA GLY A 332 -33.04 -14.11 -22.88
C GLY A 332 -31.87 -13.22 -23.29
N GLN A 333 -31.89 -12.71 -24.53
CA GLN A 333 -31.28 -11.40 -24.80
C GLN A 333 -31.94 -10.39 -23.85
N THR A 334 -31.16 -9.46 -23.28
CA THR A 334 -31.61 -8.39 -22.39
C THR A 334 -32.80 -7.65 -23.01
N VAL A 335 -33.99 -8.06 -22.64
CA VAL A 335 -35.26 -7.44 -23.01
C VAL A 335 -36.00 -7.29 -21.68
N PRO A 336 -36.32 -6.05 -21.24
CA PRO A 336 -37.06 -5.84 -20.00
C PRO A 336 -38.38 -6.63 -20.02
N PRO A 337 -38.99 -6.96 -18.87
CA PRO A 337 -40.23 -7.75 -18.79
C PRO A 337 -41.46 -7.16 -19.53
N SER A 338 -41.34 -6.01 -20.18
CA SER A 338 -42.42 -5.36 -20.94
C SER A 338 -42.49 -5.71 -22.43
N LEU A 339 -41.60 -6.56 -22.97
CA LEU A 339 -41.55 -6.89 -24.41
C LEU A 339 -41.97 -8.34 -24.71
N ALA A 340 -42.90 -8.89 -23.93
CA ALA A 340 -43.66 -10.06 -24.32
C ALA A 340 -44.70 -9.66 -25.40
N MET A 341 -44.38 -9.97 -26.65
CA MET A 341 -45.28 -10.02 -27.83
C MET A 341 -46.21 -8.80 -28.06
N GLY A 342 -45.84 -7.97 -29.04
CA GLY A 342 -46.81 -7.20 -29.83
C GLY A 342 -46.75 -5.68 -29.68
N SER A 343 -45.70 -5.05 -30.23
CA SER A 343 -45.72 -3.69 -30.82
C SER A 343 -44.27 -3.23 -31.01
N VAL A 344 -43.68 -3.51 -32.17
CA VAL A 344 -42.59 -2.67 -32.68
C VAL A 344 -43.28 -1.40 -33.15
N SER A 345 -43.25 -0.35 -32.32
CA SER A 345 -43.88 0.93 -32.66
C SER A 345 -43.27 1.45 -33.97
N LYS A 346 -44.12 1.74 -34.95
CA LYS A 346 -43.77 2.34 -36.25
C LYS A 346 -43.05 3.70 -36.17
N MET A 347 -42.86 4.24 -34.96
CA MET A 347 -41.91 5.30 -34.66
C MET A 347 -41.06 4.83 -33.49
N GLY A 348 -39.73 4.84 -33.66
CA GLY A 348 -38.73 4.50 -32.63
C GLY A 348 -38.64 5.54 -31.51
N GLY A 349 -39.77 5.93 -30.93
CA GLY A 349 -39.88 6.95 -29.88
C GLY A 349 -39.83 6.41 -28.45
N GLY A 350 -39.56 5.12 -28.24
CA GLY A 350 -39.49 4.52 -26.91
C GLY A 350 -38.06 4.17 -26.51
N SER A 351 -37.65 4.64 -25.33
CA SER A 351 -36.40 4.38 -24.61
C SER A 351 -36.18 2.87 -24.32
N ALA A 352 -36.00 2.05 -25.35
CA ALA A 352 -35.56 0.67 -25.16
C ALA A 352 -34.03 0.66 -25.04
N PRO A 353 -33.47 0.10 -23.96
CA PRO A 353 -32.02 0.05 -23.82
C PRO A 353 -31.38 -0.82 -24.92
N ALA A 354 -30.40 -0.26 -25.64
CA ALA A 354 -29.55 -0.97 -26.59
C ALA A 354 -29.00 -2.29 -25.99
N PRO A 355 -28.99 -3.41 -26.74
CA PRO A 355 -28.58 -4.72 -26.24
C PRO A 355 -27.06 -4.80 -26.04
N LEU A 356 -26.62 -5.56 -25.05
CA LEU A 356 -25.20 -5.82 -24.83
C LEU A 356 -24.67 -6.81 -25.89
N VAL A 357 -23.63 -6.43 -26.61
CA VAL A 357 -22.98 -7.24 -27.66
C VAL A 357 -21.49 -7.39 -27.36
N GLY A 358 -20.94 -8.58 -27.58
CA GLY A 358 -19.54 -8.90 -27.28
C GLY A 358 -19.24 -9.02 -25.79
N ARG A 359 -17.99 -8.74 -25.40
CA ARG A 359 -17.52 -8.64 -23.99
C ARG A 359 -17.40 -9.95 -23.20
N GLU A 360 -17.17 -11.07 -23.87
CA GLU A 360 -17.16 -12.37 -23.20
C GLU A 360 -16.04 -12.51 -22.15
N VAL A 361 -14.87 -11.90 -22.38
CA VAL A 361 -13.74 -11.94 -21.43
C VAL A 361 -14.05 -11.12 -20.17
N GLU A 362 -14.61 -9.92 -20.36
CA GLU A 362 -14.98 -9.02 -19.28
C GLU A 362 -16.10 -9.64 -18.43
N ARG A 363 -17.14 -10.20 -19.08
CA ARG A 363 -18.23 -10.91 -18.39
C ARG A 363 -17.73 -12.06 -17.52
N ARG A 364 -16.84 -12.91 -18.06
CA ARG A 364 -16.24 -14.04 -17.33
C ARG A 364 -15.46 -13.59 -16.10
N THR A 365 -14.71 -12.50 -16.21
CA THR A 365 -13.95 -11.96 -15.06
C THR A 365 -14.89 -11.50 -13.95
N ILE A 366 -15.98 -10.80 -14.31
CA ILE A 366 -16.98 -10.36 -13.32
C ILE A 366 -17.68 -11.55 -12.68
N GLU A 367 -18.08 -12.55 -13.47
CA GLU A 367 -18.68 -13.79 -12.96
C GLU A 367 -17.77 -14.53 -11.98
N LYS A 368 -16.45 -14.55 -12.24
CA LYS A 368 -15.45 -15.13 -11.33
C LYS A 368 -15.47 -14.43 -9.97
N HIS A 369 -15.50 -13.09 -9.94
CA HIS A 369 -15.53 -12.34 -8.69
C HIS A 369 -16.85 -12.49 -7.95
N ILE A 370 -18.00 -12.47 -8.64
CA ILE A 370 -19.32 -12.75 -8.05
C ILE A 370 -19.32 -14.11 -7.35
N ARG A 371 -18.77 -15.14 -8.01
CA ARG A 371 -18.67 -16.47 -7.42
C ARG A 371 -17.81 -16.50 -6.16
N ALA A 372 -16.64 -15.85 -6.20
CA ALA A 372 -15.76 -15.79 -5.03
C ALA A 372 -16.44 -15.11 -3.84
N THR A 373 -17.17 -14.02 -4.11
CA THR A 373 -17.93 -13.29 -3.09
C THR A 373 -19.05 -14.12 -2.50
N ILE A 374 -19.80 -14.87 -3.31
CA ILE A 374 -20.92 -15.70 -2.82
C ILE A 374 -20.42 -16.95 -2.09
N ALA A 375 -19.42 -17.64 -2.64
CA ALA A 375 -19.02 -18.96 -2.16
C ALA A 375 -18.09 -18.90 -0.94
N ILE A 376 -17.23 -17.88 -0.86
CA ILE A 376 -16.14 -17.81 0.13
C ILE A 376 -16.21 -16.52 0.95
N GLY A 377 -17.23 -15.67 0.73
CA GLY A 377 -17.36 -14.38 1.40
C GLY A 377 -16.22 -13.40 1.09
N HIS A 378 -15.46 -13.66 0.02
CA HIS A 378 -14.31 -12.84 -0.36
C HIS A 378 -14.77 -11.52 -0.98
N GLY A 379 -14.43 -10.42 -0.32
CA GLY A 379 -14.71 -9.08 -0.79
C GLY A 379 -13.86 -8.74 -2.02
N SER A 380 -14.47 -8.16 -3.04
CA SER A 380 -13.72 -7.75 -4.24
C SER A 380 -14.13 -6.39 -4.77
N ILE A 381 -13.17 -5.68 -5.36
CA ILE A 381 -13.35 -4.38 -6.00
C ILE A 381 -12.96 -4.49 -7.47
N VAL A 382 -13.89 -4.21 -8.38
CA VAL A 382 -13.69 -4.29 -9.83
C VAL A 382 -13.89 -2.92 -10.47
N PHE A 383 -12.86 -2.41 -11.12
CA PHE A 383 -12.93 -1.18 -11.91
C PHE A 383 -13.16 -1.50 -13.38
N ILE A 384 -14.18 -0.89 -13.98
CA ILE A 384 -14.50 -0.96 -15.40
C ILE A 384 -14.06 0.36 -16.05
N GLU A 385 -13.00 0.28 -16.85
CA GLU A 385 -12.35 1.40 -17.52
C GLU A 385 -12.67 1.42 -19.00
N GLY A 386 -12.79 2.61 -19.59
CA GLY A 386 -12.86 2.73 -21.05
C GLY A 386 -13.30 4.12 -21.50
N GLU A 387 -13.27 4.35 -22.81
CA GLU A 387 -13.67 5.62 -23.43
C GLU A 387 -15.15 5.94 -23.18
N ALA A 388 -15.52 7.21 -23.35
CA ALA A 388 -16.92 7.62 -23.25
C ALA A 388 -17.79 6.86 -24.28
N GLY A 389 -18.96 6.37 -23.85
CA GLY A 389 -19.90 5.67 -24.74
C GLY A 389 -19.58 4.21 -25.10
N VAL A 390 -18.43 3.66 -24.66
CA VAL A 390 -17.97 2.30 -25.03
C VAL A 390 -18.84 1.14 -24.50
N GLY A 391 -19.81 1.44 -23.61
CA GLY A 391 -20.76 0.45 -23.08
C GLY A 391 -20.57 0.06 -21.60
N LYS A 392 -19.82 0.84 -20.81
CA LYS A 392 -19.58 0.58 -19.37
C LYS A 392 -20.87 0.41 -18.56
N SER A 393 -21.78 1.39 -18.59
CA SER A 393 -23.06 1.31 -17.87
C SER A 393 -23.95 0.17 -18.36
N ARG A 394 -23.84 -0.23 -19.64
CA ARG A 394 -24.56 -1.39 -20.19
C ARG A 394 -24.06 -2.71 -19.64
N LEU A 395 -22.75 -2.82 -19.39
CA LEU A 395 -22.16 -3.97 -18.73
C LEU A 395 -22.61 -4.03 -17.27
N LEU A 396 -22.67 -2.89 -16.56
CA LEU A 396 -23.23 -2.81 -15.21
C LEU A 396 -24.70 -3.24 -15.15
N ASP A 397 -25.54 -2.70 -16.06
CA ASP A 397 -26.95 -3.07 -16.17
C ASP A 397 -27.13 -4.58 -16.36
N TRP A 398 -26.30 -5.19 -17.21
CA TRP A 398 -26.32 -6.63 -17.43
C TRP A 398 -26.06 -7.42 -16.14
N ILE A 399 -25.06 -7.03 -15.35
CA ILE A 399 -24.73 -7.72 -14.10
C ILE A 399 -25.83 -7.53 -13.07
N ARG A 400 -26.30 -6.28 -12.90
CA ARG A 400 -27.38 -5.93 -11.96
C ARG A 400 -28.60 -6.81 -12.21
N VAL A 401 -29.12 -6.80 -13.44
CA VAL A 401 -30.31 -7.58 -13.81
C VAL A 401 -30.10 -9.07 -13.54
N ARG A 402 -28.94 -9.63 -13.89
CA ARG A 402 -28.67 -11.07 -13.70
C ARG A 402 -28.60 -11.47 -12.23
N VAL A 403 -27.97 -10.65 -11.40
CA VAL A 403 -27.83 -10.90 -9.96
C VAL A 403 -29.17 -10.75 -9.25
N GLU A 404 -29.97 -9.76 -9.63
CA GLU A 404 -31.34 -9.53 -9.11
C GLU A 404 -32.30 -10.65 -9.52
N GLU A 405 -32.33 -11.04 -10.81
CA GLU A 405 -33.18 -12.13 -11.32
C GLU A 405 -32.84 -13.48 -10.68
N ALA A 406 -31.55 -13.74 -10.45
CA ALA A 406 -31.11 -14.95 -9.76
C ALA A 406 -31.37 -14.90 -8.24
N GLY A 407 -31.56 -13.70 -7.67
CA GLY A 407 -31.78 -13.50 -6.23
C GLY A 407 -30.56 -13.82 -5.36
N VAL A 408 -29.37 -13.82 -5.95
CA VAL A 408 -28.13 -14.33 -5.33
C VAL A 408 -27.36 -13.26 -4.55
N MET A 409 -27.53 -11.98 -4.89
CA MET A 409 -27.03 -10.84 -4.12
C MET A 409 -28.08 -9.73 -4.10
N LYS A 410 -28.01 -8.84 -3.11
CA LYS A 410 -28.71 -7.55 -3.15
C LYS A 410 -27.88 -6.53 -3.91
N VAL A 411 -28.51 -5.51 -4.51
CA VAL A 411 -27.81 -4.47 -5.25
C VAL A 411 -28.03 -3.12 -4.60
N ALA A 412 -26.97 -2.33 -4.49
CA ALA A 412 -27.04 -0.90 -4.18
C ALA A 412 -26.21 -0.11 -5.19
N GLN A 413 -26.71 1.04 -5.62
CA GLN A 413 -26.10 1.82 -6.69
C GLN A 413 -25.96 3.29 -6.28
N GLY A 414 -24.74 3.80 -6.42
CA GLY A 414 -24.41 5.23 -6.31
C GLY A 414 -23.86 5.75 -7.64
N THR A 415 -24.09 7.03 -7.91
CA THR A 415 -23.56 7.71 -9.10
C THR A 415 -22.86 8.99 -8.66
N TYR A 416 -21.66 9.22 -9.18
CA TYR A 416 -20.95 10.48 -8.99
C TYR A 416 -21.22 11.44 -10.15
N SER A 417 -21.24 12.73 -9.85
CA SER A 417 -21.24 13.77 -10.88
C SER A 417 -20.30 14.88 -10.45
N ARG A 418 -19.72 15.59 -11.42
CA ARG A 418 -18.80 16.71 -11.15
C ARG A 418 -19.51 17.77 -10.29
N ASN A 419 -18.76 18.40 -9.37
CA ASN A 419 -19.19 19.50 -8.50
C ASN A 419 -20.16 19.15 -7.35
N VAL A 420 -20.31 17.88 -6.98
CA VAL A 420 -21.06 17.47 -5.78
C VAL A 420 -20.15 16.77 -4.80
N SER A 421 -20.57 16.76 -3.52
CA SER A 421 -19.88 16.16 -2.39
C SER A 421 -19.11 14.90 -2.78
N GLY A 422 -17.85 14.84 -2.35
CA GLY A 422 -16.96 13.73 -2.63
C GLY A 422 -17.49 12.39 -2.14
N PHE A 423 -18.52 12.33 -1.27
CA PHE A 423 -19.06 11.10 -0.68
C PHE A 423 -20.49 10.73 -1.17
N GLN A 424 -21.05 11.46 -2.15
CA GLN A 424 -22.43 11.28 -2.63
C GLN A 424 -22.75 9.82 -3.04
N GLY A 425 -21.86 9.18 -3.79
CA GLY A 425 -22.08 7.81 -4.26
C GLY A 425 -22.18 6.78 -3.11
N ILE A 426 -21.35 6.95 -2.07
CA ILE A 426 -21.40 6.11 -0.86
C ILE A 426 -22.68 6.36 -0.06
N ARG A 427 -23.13 7.63 0.02
CA ARG A 427 -24.39 7.97 0.68
C ARG A 427 -25.59 7.27 0.03
N ALA A 428 -25.67 7.30 -1.30
CA ALA A 428 -26.73 6.59 -2.05
C ALA A 428 -26.71 5.07 -1.79
N ILE A 429 -25.51 4.47 -1.64
CA ILE A 429 -25.38 3.08 -1.23
C ILE A 429 -25.93 2.88 0.20
N LEU A 430 -25.59 3.75 1.15
CA LEU A 430 -26.08 3.65 2.52
C LEU A 430 -27.60 3.78 2.63
N GLU A 431 -28.20 4.68 1.85
CA GLU A 431 -29.67 4.84 1.77
C GLU A 431 -30.36 3.54 1.33
N GLU A 432 -29.82 2.85 0.32
CA GLU A 432 -30.34 1.55 -0.14
C GLU A 432 -30.12 0.45 0.92
N VAL A 433 -28.90 0.37 1.45
CA VAL A 433 -28.47 -0.67 2.39
C VAL A 433 -29.25 -0.61 3.70
N LEU A 434 -29.52 0.59 4.20
CA LEU A 434 -30.27 0.82 5.44
C LEU A 434 -31.79 0.82 5.21
N GLY A 435 -32.24 0.88 3.95
CA GLY A 435 -33.65 0.94 3.57
C GLY A 435 -34.28 2.32 3.80
N ALA A 436 -33.48 3.38 3.69
CA ALA A 436 -33.88 4.77 3.83
C ALA A 436 -34.18 5.47 2.49
N ARG A 437 -34.00 4.79 1.36
CA ARG A 437 -34.13 5.38 0.01
C ARG A 437 -35.47 6.08 -0.26
N ASP A 438 -36.58 5.52 0.23
CA ASP A 438 -37.92 6.08 0.04
C ASP A 438 -38.41 6.88 1.27
N SER A 439 -37.54 7.11 2.26
CA SER A 439 -37.90 7.86 3.48
C SER A 439 -37.73 9.36 3.30
N THR A 440 -38.55 10.15 4.00
CA THR A 440 -38.36 11.60 4.07
C THR A 440 -37.12 11.93 4.90
N TYR A 441 -36.51 13.10 4.69
CA TYR A 441 -35.39 13.56 5.52
C TYR A 441 -35.74 13.70 7.01
N GLU A 442 -37.02 13.93 7.33
CA GLU A 442 -37.51 14.00 8.72
C GLU A 442 -37.61 12.60 9.35
N ASP A 443 -37.99 11.58 8.58
CA ASP A 443 -38.17 10.20 9.06
C ASP A 443 -36.85 9.38 9.05
N MET A 444 -35.90 9.73 8.19
CA MET A 444 -34.64 8.99 7.99
C MET A 444 -33.85 8.77 9.30
N PRO A 445 -33.61 9.79 10.16
CA PRO A 445 -32.87 9.60 11.40
C PRO A 445 -33.45 8.51 12.30
N TYR A 446 -34.78 8.45 12.42
CA TYR A 446 -35.46 7.44 13.23
C TYR A 446 -35.31 6.03 12.66
N LEU A 447 -35.40 5.89 11.33
CA LEU A 447 -35.26 4.61 10.64
C LEU A 447 -33.82 4.06 10.76
N VAL A 448 -32.83 4.92 10.55
CA VAL A 448 -31.40 4.59 10.69
C VAL A 448 -31.07 4.24 12.14
N GLU A 449 -31.49 5.07 13.09
CA GLU A 449 -31.27 4.82 14.53
C GLU A 449 -31.88 3.50 14.98
N SER A 450 -33.14 3.22 14.62
CA SER A 450 -33.82 1.96 14.96
C SER A 450 -33.08 0.74 14.43
N ARG A 451 -32.43 0.85 13.27
CA ARG A 451 -31.67 -0.24 12.64
C ARG A 451 -30.29 -0.42 13.25
N LEU A 452 -29.54 0.67 13.40
CA LEU A 452 -28.17 0.64 13.94
C LEU A 452 -28.15 0.27 15.44
N ARG A 453 -29.15 0.68 16.23
CA ARG A 453 -29.31 0.24 17.63
C ARG A 453 -29.44 -1.28 17.74
N LYS A 454 -30.14 -1.93 16.79
CA LYS A 454 -30.27 -3.40 16.76
C LYS A 454 -28.95 -4.11 16.43
N TRP A 455 -27.98 -3.41 15.86
CA TRP A 455 -26.66 -3.91 15.52
C TRP A 455 -25.57 -3.47 16.51
N ASN A 456 -25.96 -2.99 17.69
CA ASN A 456 -25.05 -2.57 18.76
C ASN A 456 -24.05 -1.47 18.34
N PHE A 457 -24.49 -0.51 17.53
CA PHE A 457 -23.73 0.72 17.31
C PHE A 457 -23.91 1.67 18.50
N SER A 458 -22.86 2.40 18.87
CA SER A 458 -22.92 3.40 19.94
C SER A 458 -23.77 4.61 19.52
N PRO A 459 -24.33 5.39 20.47
CA PRO A 459 -25.06 6.61 20.16
C PRO A 459 -24.26 7.57 19.26
N ASP A 460 -22.95 7.69 19.48
CA ASP A 460 -22.07 8.55 18.69
C ASP A 460 -21.88 8.03 17.26
N GLU A 461 -21.76 6.72 17.07
CA GLU A 461 -21.66 6.10 15.74
C GLU A 461 -22.97 6.26 14.95
N ILE A 462 -24.10 6.16 15.65
CA ILE A 462 -25.44 6.37 15.07
C ILE A 462 -25.59 7.81 14.62
N GLU A 463 -25.25 8.78 15.49
CA GLU A 463 -25.31 10.20 15.16
C GLU A 463 -24.41 10.52 13.95
N LEU A 464 -23.19 9.97 13.93
CA LEU A 464 -22.26 10.15 12.80
C LEU A 464 -22.82 9.57 11.50
N CYS A 465 -23.41 8.36 11.53
CA CYS A 465 -24.03 7.76 10.35
C CYS A 465 -25.23 8.59 9.85
N ILE A 466 -26.07 9.11 10.77
CA ILE A 466 -27.19 9.99 10.41
C ILE A 466 -26.69 11.29 9.77
N LYS A 467 -25.65 11.91 10.35
CA LYS A 467 -25.02 13.11 9.77
C LYS A 467 -24.47 12.85 8.38
N LEU A 468 -23.76 11.74 8.16
CA LEU A 468 -23.24 11.34 6.85
C LEU A 468 -24.35 11.13 5.80
N MET A 469 -25.53 10.71 6.24
CA MET A 469 -26.69 10.51 5.37
C MET A 469 -27.47 11.79 5.06
N GLN A 470 -27.18 12.92 5.71
CA GLN A 470 -27.79 14.21 5.41
C GLN A 470 -27.09 14.94 4.24
N PRO A 471 -27.77 15.87 3.55
CA PRO A 471 -27.14 16.75 2.56
C PRO A 471 -26.03 17.62 3.19
N GLY A 472 -24.82 17.55 2.63
CA GLY A 472 -23.64 18.21 3.21
C GLY A 472 -22.99 17.47 4.38
N GLY A 473 -23.41 16.23 4.63
CA GLY A 473 -22.88 15.35 5.69
C GLY A 473 -21.41 14.96 5.54
N ASP A 474 -20.78 15.25 4.41
CA ASP A 474 -19.33 15.15 4.22
C ASP A 474 -18.56 16.11 5.14
N ALA A 475 -19.16 17.21 5.59
CA ALA A 475 -18.60 18.02 6.67
C ALA A 475 -18.41 17.20 7.96
N ALA A 476 -19.23 16.18 8.23
CA ALA A 476 -19.10 15.31 9.40
C ALA A 476 -17.85 14.41 9.37
N ILE A 477 -17.25 14.18 8.18
CA ILE A 477 -15.95 13.51 8.02
C ILE A 477 -14.84 14.41 8.60
N PHE A 478 -15.02 15.72 8.57
CA PHE A 478 -14.06 16.73 9.00
C PHE A 478 -14.44 17.43 10.33
N GLU A 479 -15.70 17.34 10.76
CA GLU A 479 -16.16 17.92 12.02
C GLU A 479 -15.79 17.03 13.21
N SER A 480 -14.81 17.53 13.95
CA SER A 480 -14.37 16.96 15.20
C SER A 480 -15.36 17.33 16.32
N THR A 481 -16.53 16.70 16.39
CA THR A 481 -17.44 16.89 17.55
C THR A 481 -17.09 15.91 18.68
N GLY A 482 -16.54 16.42 19.79
CA GLY A 482 -16.16 15.66 21.00
C GLY A 482 -14.87 16.18 21.71
N PRO A 483 -14.68 15.96 23.03
CA PRO A 483 -13.47 16.34 23.75
C PRO A 483 -12.22 15.59 23.24
N ALA A 484 -11.08 16.28 23.17
CA ALA A 484 -9.84 15.80 22.55
C ALA A 484 -9.18 14.59 23.26
N SER A 485 -9.55 14.27 24.50
CA SER A 485 -8.89 13.26 25.34
C SER A 485 -9.22 11.79 24.99
N GLU A 486 -10.16 11.53 24.08
CA GLU A 486 -10.62 10.16 23.76
C GLU A 486 -10.41 9.74 22.30
N ARG A 487 -9.79 10.58 21.45
CA ARG A 487 -9.69 10.32 20.02
C ARG A 487 -8.39 9.59 19.65
N ARG A 488 -8.48 8.28 19.45
CA ARG A 488 -7.43 7.45 18.83
C ARG A 488 -7.43 7.48 17.28
N LEU A 489 -8.48 7.99 16.65
CA LEU A 489 -8.68 8.01 15.19
C LEU A 489 -9.12 9.42 14.74
N SER A 490 -8.69 9.84 13.55
CA SER A 490 -9.14 11.09 12.93
C SER A 490 -10.66 11.08 12.67
N GLY A 491 -11.28 12.26 12.49
CA GLY A 491 -12.73 12.33 12.18
C GLY A 491 -13.11 11.53 10.92
N GLN A 492 -12.20 11.52 9.95
CA GLN A 492 -12.34 10.78 8.70
C GLN A 492 -12.22 9.27 8.90
N GLU A 493 -11.25 8.81 9.69
CA GLU A 493 -11.09 7.39 10.02
C GLU A 493 -12.28 6.85 10.81
N ARG A 494 -12.85 7.65 11.73
CA ARG A 494 -14.08 7.29 12.45
C ARG A 494 -15.26 7.14 11.50
N ALA A 495 -15.45 8.09 10.58
CA ALA A 495 -16.51 8.00 9.59
C ALA A 495 -16.34 6.77 8.69
N PHE A 496 -15.13 6.50 8.19
CA PHE A 496 -14.84 5.35 7.35
C PHE A 496 -15.07 4.02 8.09
N ALA A 497 -14.60 3.91 9.33
CA ALA A 497 -14.82 2.73 10.15
C ALA A 497 -16.31 2.47 10.43
N VAL A 498 -17.10 3.53 10.67
CA VAL A 498 -18.56 3.40 10.85
C VAL A 498 -19.22 2.92 9.55
N VAL A 499 -18.90 3.52 8.41
CA VAL A 499 -19.46 3.10 7.11
C VAL A 499 -19.06 1.65 6.79
N GLU A 500 -17.79 1.30 6.96
CA GLU A 500 -17.30 -0.07 6.78
C GLU A 500 -18.05 -1.05 7.68
N ARG A 501 -18.21 -0.73 8.97
CA ARG A 501 -18.93 -1.59 9.92
C ARG A 501 -20.40 -1.76 9.54
N VAL A 502 -21.05 -0.71 9.02
CA VAL A 502 -22.42 -0.82 8.48
C VAL A 502 -22.47 -1.76 7.27
N LEU A 503 -21.57 -1.58 6.30
CA LEU A 503 -21.46 -2.44 5.12
C LEU A 503 -21.17 -3.90 5.48
N ARG A 504 -20.29 -4.11 6.46
CA ARG A 504 -19.97 -5.44 7.00
C ARG A 504 -21.19 -6.09 7.63
N GLN A 505 -21.92 -5.35 8.46
CA GLN A 505 -23.09 -5.88 9.15
C GLN A 505 -24.21 -6.28 8.17
N VAL A 506 -24.42 -5.53 7.09
CA VAL A 506 -25.44 -5.90 6.09
C VAL A 506 -25.02 -7.07 5.21
N SER A 507 -23.71 -7.25 5.01
CA SER A 507 -23.18 -8.36 4.22
C SER A 507 -23.31 -9.72 4.91
N GLN A 508 -23.44 -9.74 6.24
CA GLN A 508 -23.66 -10.98 7.01
C GLN A 508 -25.00 -11.64 6.69
N ALA A 509 -26.03 -10.87 6.30
CA ALA A 509 -27.35 -11.41 6.03
C ALA A 509 -27.48 -11.97 4.60
N LYS A 510 -26.99 -11.23 3.61
CA LYS A 510 -26.94 -11.62 2.20
C LYS A 510 -25.76 -10.94 1.52
N PRO A 511 -25.15 -11.56 0.49
CA PRO A 511 -24.13 -10.89 -0.31
C PRO A 511 -24.65 -9.63 -0.99
N TRP A 512 -23.79 -8.63 -1.18
CA TRP A 512 -24.14 -7.36 -1.83
C TRP A 512 -23.26 -7.07 -3.04
N LEU A 513 -23.88 -6.61 -4.13
CA LEU A 513 -23.25 -5.97 -5.27
C LEU A 513 -23.43 -4.46 -5.14
N LEU A 514 -22.33 -3.76 -4.86
CA LEU A 514 -22.29 -2.30 -4.81
C LEU A 514 -21.83 -1.77 -6.17
N ILE A 515 -22.57 -0.82 -6.74
CA ILE A 515 -22.26 -0.22 -8.03
C ILE A 515 -21.97 1.26 -7.83
N LEU A 516 -20.81 1.73 -8.28
CA LEU A 516 -20.43 3.14 -8.29
C LEU A 516 -20.17 3.61 -9.72
N GLU A 517 -21.04 4.47 -10.24
CA GLU A 517 -20.87 5.02 -11.59
C GLU A 517 -20.07 6.33 -11.59
N ASP A 518 -19.21 6.47 -12.61
CA ASP A 518 -18.43 7.68 -12.90
C ASP A 518 -17.53 8.14 -11.73
N VAL A 519 -16.83 7.20 -11.08
CA VAL A 519 -15.97 7.45 -9.89
C VAL A 519 -14.82 8.43 -10.14
N HIS A 520 -14.44 8.66 -11.40
CA HIS A 520 -13.49 9.73 -11.76
C HIS A 520 -14.01 11.15 -11.42
N CYS A 521 -15.32 11.30 -11.21
CA CYS A 521 -15.93 12.53 -10.70
C CYS A 521 -15.97 12.60 -9.16
N ALA A 522 -15.50 11.57 -8.47
CA ALA A 522 -15.47 11.52 -7.01
C ALA A 522 -14.28 12.31 -6.45
N GLY A 523 -14.45 12.89 -5.25
CA GLY A 523 -13.37 13.57 -4.54
C GLY A 523 -12.40 12.59 -3.87
N GLU A 524 -11.28 13.12 -3.39
CA GLU A 524 -10.21 12.37 -2.69
C GLU A 524 -10.74 11.54 -1.52
N THR A 525 -11.78 12.02 -0.83
CA THR A 525 -12.42 11.31 0.28
C THR A 525 -13.02 9.97 -0.12
N THR A 526 -13.71 9.87 -1.27
CA THR A 526 -14.22 8.57 -1.76
C THR A 526 -13.06 7.65 -2.14
N LEU A 527 -12.01 8.17 -2.78
CA LEU A 527 -10.86 7.36 -3.16
C LEU A 527 -10.15 6.80 -1.94
N SER A 528 -10.00 7.61 -0.89
CA SER A 528 -9.46 7.20 0.41
C SER A 528 -10.36 6.18 1.10
N PHE A 529 -11.68 6.36 1.04
CA PHE A 529 -12.63 5.36 1.56
C PHE A 529 -12.55 4.04 0.80
N LEU A 530 -12.44 4.05 -0.53
CA LEU A 530 -12.28 2.82 -1.32
C LEU A 530 -10.99 2.09 -0.96
N GLN A 531 -9.91 2.82 -0.67
CA GLN A 531 -8.67 2.22 -0.15
C GLN A 531 -8.85 1.63 1.25
N HIS A 532 -9.50 2.35 2.16
CA HIS A 532 -9.84 1.87 3.49
C HIS A 532 -10.71 0.60 3.42
N LEU A 533 -11.77 0.64 2.62
CA LEU A 533 -12.68 -0.49 2.39
C LEU A 533 -11.94 -1.69 1.79
N ALA A 534 -11.00 -1.48 0.88
CA ALA A 534 -10.18 -2.56 0.31
C ALA A 534 -9.32 -3.24 1.39
N VAL A 535 -8.70 -2.47 2.28
CA VAL A 535 -7.97 -3.00 3.43
C VAL A 535 -8.92 -3.77 4.34
N GLY A 536 -10.08 -3.20 4.68
CA GLY A 536 -11.09 -3.85 5.52
C GLY A 536 -11.66 -5.15 4.92
N MET A 537 -11.86 -5.19 3.60
CA MET A 537 -12.27 -6.40 2.86
C MET A 537 -11.16 -7.46 2.81
N HIS A 538 -9.88 -7.04 2.83
CA HIS A 538 -8.73 -7.93 2.79
C HIS A 538 -8.41 -8.54 4.15
N LEU A 539 -8.50 -7.74 5.22
CA LEU A 539 -8.23 -8.19 6.59
C LEU A 539 -9.34 -9.08 7.12
N ASP A 540 -10.61 -8.71 6.86
CA ASP A 540 -11.77 -9.45 7.36
C ASP A 540 -12.75 -9.74 6.23
N PRO A 541 -13.08 -11.02 5.94
CA PRO A 541 -13.99 -11.41 4.87
C PRO A 541 -15.34 -10.68 4.96
N MET A 542 -15.72 -10.02 3.87
CA MET A 542 -16.98 -9.31 3.71
C MET A 542 -17.61 -9.76 2.40
N ALA A 543 -18.79 -10.40 2.46
CA ALA A 543 -19.50 -10.95 1.30
C ALA A 543 -20.08 -9.84 0.41
N MET A 544 -19.21 -9.05 -0.20
CA MET A 544 -19.55 -7.86 -0.94
C MET A 544 -18.62 -7.67 -2.14
N MET A 545 -19.21 -7.36 -3.29
CA MET A 545 -18.48 -7.00 -4.50
C MET A 545 -18.79 -5.54 -4.83
N LEU A 546 -17.77 -4.71 -4.98
CA LEU A 546 -17.91 -3.33 -5.44
C LEU A 546 -17.46 -3.23 -6.90
N VAL A 547 -18.31 -2.67 -7.76
CA VAL A 547 -18.00 -2.43 -9.17
C VAL A 547 -18.06 -0.94 -9.45
N ALA A 548 -16.95 -0.37 -9.91
CA ALA A 548 -16.80 1.06 -10.17
C ALA A 548 -16.53 1.34 -11.65
N THR A 549 -17.11 2.39 -12.25
CA THR A 549 -16.78 2.80 -13.63
C THR A 549 -15.90 4.05 -13.69
N VAL A 550 -14.94 4.02 -14.62
CA VAL A 550 -13.95 5.09 -14.83
C VAL A 550 -13.79 5.36 -16.32
N ARG A 551 -13.59 6.63 -16.69
CA ARG A 551 -13.31 7.04 -18.07
C ARG A 551 -11.80 7.14 -18.28
N THR A 552 -11.29 6.49 -19.31
CA THR A 552 -9.84 6.40 -19.55
C THR A 552 -9.20 7.74 -19.90
N GLU A 553 -9.93 8.64 -20.56
CA GLU A 553 -9.46 9.99 -20.92
C GLU A 553 -9.22 10.86 -19.67
N GLU A 554 -10.03 10.66 -18.63
CA GLU A 554 -10.02 11.44 -17.39
C GLU A 554 -8.92 10.97 -16.41
N LEU A 555 -8.43 9.74 -16.57
CA LEU A 555 -7.33 9.20 -15.74
C LEU A 555 -6.02 9.96 -15.94
N GLY A 556 -5.85 10.69 -17.05
CA GLY A 556 -4.72 11.59 -17.27
C GLY A 556 -4.85 12.93 -16.53
N GLU A 557 -6.07 13.35 -16.21
CA GLU A 557 -6.38 14.64 -15.59
C GLU A 557 -6.50 14.57 -14.06
N VAL A 558 -6.67 13.37 -13.49
CA VAL A 558 -6.81 13.13 -12.04
C VAL A 558 -5.70 12.19 -11.53
N PRO A 559 -4.49 12.71 -11.23
CA PRO A 559 -3.34 11.92 -10.77
C PRO A 559 -3.63 11.10 -9.49
N GLU A 560 -4.47 11.61 -8.61
CA GLU A 560 -4.85 11.00 -7.33
C GLU A 560 -5.60 9.68 -7.54
N MET A 561 -6.51 9.65 -8.52
CA MET A 561 -7.24 8.44 -8.90
C MET A 561 -6.30 7.37 -9.48
N ARG A 562 -5.34 7.78 -10.31
CA ARG A 562 -4.32 6.86 -10.84
C ARG A 562 -3.51 6.25 -9.70
N TYR A 563 -3.05 7.07 -8.76
CA TYR A 563 -2.30 6.61 -7.59
C TYR A 563 -3.14 5.68 -6.70
N ALA A 564 -4.42 6.00 -6.49
CA ALA A 564 -5.35 5.16 -5.75
C ALA A 564 -5.53 3.78 -6.41
N LEU A 565 -5.70 3.73 -7.73
CA LEU A 565 -5.79 2.48 -8.48
C LEU A 565 -4.49 1.66 -8.44
N GLU A 566 -3.33 2.33 -8.49
CA GLU A 566 -2.01 1.68 -8.37
C GLU A 566 -1.79 1.11 -6.95
N ARG A 567 -2.28 1.78 -5.90
CA ARG A 567 -2.28 1.25 -4.53
C ARG A 567 -3.22 0.06 -4.37
N LEU A 568 -4.44 0.17 -4.89
CA LEU A 568 -5.43 -0.91 -4.86
C LEU A 568 -4.95 -2.16 -5.62
N ALA A 569 -4.18 -1.98 -6.69
CA ALA A 569 -3.58 -3.10 -7.43
C ALA A 569 -2.60 -3.95 -6.60
N ARG A 570 -2.10 -3.44 -5.46
CA ARG A 570 -1.18 -4.18 -4.58
C ARG A 570 -1.88 -5.30 -3.79
N PHE A 571 -3.21 -5.28 -3.67
CA PHE A 571 -3.99 -6.32 -2.99
C PHE A 571 -4.17 -7.60 -3.84
N GLY A 572 -3.56 -7.67 -5.02
CA GLY A 572 -3.58 -8.85 -5.88
C GLY A 572 -4.85 -8.99 -6.73
N SER A 573 -4.79 -9.85 -7.75
CA SER A 573 -5.86 -10.01 -8.75
C SER A 573 -7.13 -10.72 -8.24
N GLU A 574 -7.11 -11.22 -7.01
CA GLU A 574 -8.25 -11.94 -6.41
C GLU A 574 -9.26 -10.98 -5.77
N ASN A 575 -8.78 -9.96 -5.06
CA ASN A 575 -9.60 -8.95 -4.41
C ASN A 575 -9.75 -7.67 -5.24
N PHE A 576 -8.91 -7.46 -6.26
CA PHE A 576 -8.97 -6.29 -7.11
C PHE A 576 -8.80 -6.65 -8.60
N ALA A 577 -9.65 -6.09 -9.46
CA ALA A 577 -9.52 -6.24 -10.91
C ALA A 577 -9.78 -4.94 -11.66
N ARG A 578 -9.04 -4.74 -12.75
CA ARG A 578 -9.23 -3.64 -13.70
C ARG A 578 -9.62 -4.22 -15.06
N LEU A 579 -10.82 -3.90 -15.51
CA LEU A 579 -11.41 -4.35 -16.76
C LEU A 579 -11.43 -3.19 -17.75
N ARG A 580 -10.55 -3.26 -18.74
CA ARG A 580 -10.49 -2.26 -19.81
C ARG A 580 -11.43 -2.67 -20.94
N LEU A 581 -12.41 -1.82 -21.24
CA LEU A 581 -13.34 -1.96 -22.34
C LEU A 581 -12.81 -1.18 -23.55
N ASP A 582 -12.32 -1.93 -24.54
CA ASP A 582 -11.91 -1.38 -25.83
C ASP A 582 -13.12 -1.15 -26.76
N ARG A 583 -12.96 -0.50 -27.91
CA ARG A 583 -14.06 -0.36 -28.88
C ARG A 583 -14.49 -1.71 -29.44
N LEU A 584 -15.76 -1.84 -29.84
CA LEU A 584 -16.27 -3.07 -30.44
C LEU A 584 -15.56 -3.33 -31.77
N SER A 585 -15.29 -4.60 -32.06
CA SER A 585 -14.86 -5.01 -33.40
C SER A 585 -15.93 -4.66 -34.45
N VAL A 586 -15.54 -4.58 -35.73
CA VAL A 586 -16.49 -4.28 -36.82
C VAL A 586 -17.64 -5.28 -36.85
N ASP A 587 -17.37 -6.56 -36.57
CA ASP A 587 -18.39 -7.61 -36.53
C ASP A 587 -19.35 -7.45 -35.35
N GLU A 588 -18.83 -7.15 -34.15
CA GLU A 588 -19.65 -6.88 -32.97
C GLU A 588 -20.49 -5.60 -33.13
N ALA A 589 -19.90 -4.54 -33.68
CA ALA A 589 -20.60 -3.29 -33.98
C ALA A 589 -21.68 -3.49 -35.06
N THR A 590 -21.40 -4.30 -36.09
CA THR A 590 -22.40 -4.67 -37.12
C THR A 590 -23.55 -5.45 -36.50
N ASN A 591 -23.26 -6.40 -35.61
CA ASN A 591 -24.28 -7.15 -34.87
C ASN A 591 -25.12 -6.24 -33.97
N LEU A 592 -24.50 -5.25 -33.31
CA LEU A 592 -25.21 -4.23 -32.55
C LEU A 592 -26.17 -3.42 -33.44
N VAL A 593 -25.73 -2.96 -34.61
CA VAL A 593 -26.58 -2.24 -35.57
C VAL A 593 -27.78 -3.08 -35.98
N LEU A 594 -27.56 -4.34 -36.35
CA LEU A 594 -28.62 -5.26 -36.78
C LEU A 594 -29.64 -5.57 -35.68
N LYS A 595 -29.21 -5.57 -34.40
CA LYS A 595 -30.14 -5.72 -33.26
C LYS A 595 -30.92 -4.45 -32.95
N LEU A 596 -30.36 -3.27 -33.24
CA LEU A 596 -31.02 -1.98 -33.01
C LEU A 596 -32.03 -1.64 -34.10
N ALA A 597 -31.74 -2.01 -35.35
CA ALA A 597 -32.64 -1.78 -36.47
C ALA A 597 -32.50 -2.90 -37.53
N PRO A 598 -33.63 -3.40 -38.08
CA PRO A 598 -33.61 -4.37 -39.17
C PRO A 598 -33.11 -3.69 -40.45
N LEU A 599 -31.80 -3.78 -40.70
CA LEU A 599 -31.10 -3.20 -41.87
C LEU A 599 -30.48 -4.32 -42.70
N ASP A 600 -30.17 -4.03 -43.97
CA ASP A 600 -29.28 -4.88 -44.75
C ASP A 600 -27.88 -4.95 -44.11
N LYS A 601 -27.21 -6.10 -44.20
CA LYS A 601 -25.91 -6.33 -43.55
C LYS A 601 -24.82 -5.40 -44.10
N ALA A 602 -24.83 -5.05 -45.39
CA ALA A 602 -23.84 -4.14 -45.96
C ALA A 602 -24.03 -2.72 -45.42
N LEU A 603 -25.28 -2.27 -45.29
CA LEU A 603 -25.61 -0.98 -44.69
C LEU A 603 -25.24 -0.94 -43.20
N ALA A 604 -25.55 -2.00 -42.47
CA ALA A 604 -25.17 -2.14 -41.06
C ALA A 604 -23.65 -2.11 -40.86
N THR A 605 -22.89 -2.76 -41.75
CA THR A 605 -21.42 -2.75 -41.73
C THR A 605 -20.85 -1.36 -42.00
N ARG A 606 -21.43 -0.59 -42.94
CA ARG A 606 -21.01 0.80 -43.21
C ARG A 606 -21.21 1.70 -41.98
N ILE A 607 -22.35 1.58 -41.30
CA ILE A 607 -22.63 2.31 -40.04
C ILE A 607 -21.64 1.88 -38.94
N ALA A 608 -21.38 0.58 -38.80
CA ALA A 608 -20.43 0.04 -37.84
C ALA A 608 -19.00 0.57 -38.04
N VAL A 609 -18.50 0.55 -39.28
CA VAL A 609 -17.18 1.11 -39.63
C VAL A 609 -17.12 2.60 -39.29
N ARG A 610 -18.16 3.36 -39.66
CA ARG A 610 -18.19 4.81 -39.44
C ARG A 610 -18.30 5.21 -37.96
N SER A 611 -18.92 4.37 -37.14
CA SER A 611 -18.98 4.55 -35.68
C SER A 611 -17.63 4.31 -34.98
N ALA A 612 -16.63 3.80 -35.71
CA ALA A 612 -15.34 3.35 -35.20
C ALA A 612 -15.46 2.35 -34.02
N GLY A 613 -16.54 1.56 -33.99
CA GLY A 613 -16.79 0.56 -32.95
C GLY A 613 -17.32 1.12 -31.62
N ASN A 614 -17.69 2.41 -31.54
CA ASN A 614 -18.28 2.98 -30.34
C ASN A 614 -19.82 2.79 -30.34
N PRO A 615 -20.41 2.03 -29.39
CA PRO A 615 -21.85 1.79 -29.32
C PRO A 615 -22.72 3.05 -29.24
N LEU A 616 -22.25 4.10 -28.56
CA LEU A 616 -22.96 5.37 -28.46
C LEU A 616 -23.07 6.04 -29.84
N HIS A 617 -21.96 6.05 -30.59
CA HIS A 617 -21.95 6.58 -31.96
C HIS A 617 -22.85 5.78 -32.89
N VAL A 618 -22.87 4.44 -32.77
CA VAL A 618 -23.81 3.58 -33.53
C VAL A 618 -25.25 4.03 -33.34
N ALA A 619 -25.68 4.19 -32.08
CA ALA A 619 -27.04 4.60 -31.76
C ALA A 619 -27.35 6.02 -32.29
N GLN A 620 -26.40 6.94 -32.18
CA GLN A 620 -26.55 8.33 -32.65
C GLN A 620 -26.63 8.41 -34.17
N ILE A 621 -25.80 7.68 -34.92
CA ILE A 621 -25.84 7.63 -36.39
C ILE A 621 -27.18 7.05 -36.85
N LEU A 622 -27.65 5.96 -36.23
CA LEU A 622 -28.94 5.36 -36.57
C LEU A 622 -30.10 6.33 -36.34
N ARG A 623 -30.12 6.99 -35.19
CA ARG A 623 -31.15 8.00 -34.86
C ARG A 623 -31.13 9.16 -35.85
N TYR A 624 -29.94 9.68 -36.16
CA TYR A 624 -29.75 10.73 -37.16
C TYR A 624 -30.33 10.35 -38.52
N LEU A 625 -30.02 9.16 -39.02
CA LEU A 625 -30.49 8.69 -40.32
C LEU A 625 -32.02 8.49 -40.36
N GLN A 626 -32.63 8.07 -39.24
CA GLN A 626 -34.07 7.95 -39.10
C GLN A 626 -34.77 9.31 -39.04
N GLU A 627 -34.28 10.23 -38.21
CA GLU A 627 -34.90 11.55 -37.99
C GLU A 627 -34.72 12.51 -39.17
N SER A 628 -33.61 12.38 -39.90
CA SER A 628 -33.35 13.15 -41.13
C SER A 628 -34.04 12.57 -42.38
N THR A 629 -34.90 11.57 -42.24
CA THR A 629 -35.62 10.89 -43.33
C THR A 629 -34.71 10.27 -44.41
N LYS A 630 -33.45 10.00 -44.06
CA LYS A 630 -32.45 9.32 -44.91
C LYS A 630 -32.61 7.80 -44.92
N LEU A 631 -33.39 7.27 -43.97
CA LEU A 631 -33.86 5.89 -43.97
C LEU A 631 -35.38 5.86 -44.16
N VAL A 632 -35.85 4.98 -45.05
CA VAL A 632 -37.27 4.66 -45.25
C VAL A 632 -37.52 3.21 -44.85
N TYR A 633 -38.62 2.95 -44.15
CA TYR A 633 -38.98 1.61 -43.72
C TYR A 633 -39.86 0.92 -44.78
N ASN A 634 -39.30 -0.06 -45.51
CA ASN A 634 -39.96 -0.81 -46.58
C ASN A 634 -39.77 -2.32 -46.39
N ASN A 635 -40.81 -3.13 -46.64
CA ASN A 635 -40.76 -4.60 -46.60
C ASN A 635 -40.17 -5.20 -45.28
N GLY A 636 -40.40 -4.54 -44.14
CA GLY A 636 -39.91 -5.02 -42.85
C GLY A 636 -38.43 -4.69 -42.57
N GLN A 637 -37.78 -3.87 -43.40
CA GLN A 637 -36.41 -3.42 -43.20
C GLN A 637 -36.28 -1.91 -43.45
N TRP A 638 -35.33 -1.28 -42.77
CA TRP A 638 -34.89 0.08 -43.09
C TRP A 638 -33.95 0.04 -44.29
N GLN A 639 -34.22 0.89 -45.27
CA GLN A 639 -33.43 1.06 -46.48
C GLN A 639 -33.08 2.54 -46.65
N LEU A 640 -31.97 2.83 -47.33
CA LEU A 640 -31.62 4.20 -47.69
C LEU A 640 -32.68 4.79 -48.62
N THR A 641 -33.02 6.05 -48.40
CA THR A 641 -33.87 6.82 -49.31
C THR A 641 -33.18 6.91 -50.68
N GLU A 642 -33.96 6.81 -51.76
CA GLU A 642 -33.44 6.81 -53.13
C GLU A 642 -32.64 8.10 -53.40
N GLY A 643 -31.38 7.97 -53.86
CA GLY A 643 -30.46 9.09 -54.10
C GLY A 643 -29.56 9.51 -52.93
N VAL A 644 -29.70 8.90 -51.75
CA VAL A 644 -28.84 9.18 -50.57
C VAL A 644 -27.59 8.29 -50.56
N ASP A 645 -26.39 8.89 -50.62
CA ASP A 645 -25.14 8.16 -50.38
C ASP A 645 -24.69 8.31 -48.92
N ILE A 646 -24.63 7.20 -48.20
CA ILE A 646 -24.23 7.18 -46.78
C ILE A 646 -22.78 7.64 -46.57
N ALA A 647 -21.91 7.56 -47.60
CA ALA A 647 -20.51 7.96 -47.48
C ALA A 647 -20.34 9.48 -47.36
N THR A 648 -21.26 10.26 -47.93
CA THR A 648 -21.25 11.73 -47.89
C THR A 648 -22.16 12.30 -46.81
N GLU A 649 -23.07 11.49 -46.24
CA GLU A 649 -24.19 11.97 -45.44
C GLU A 649 -24.10 11.67 -43.94
N ILE A 650 -23.16 10.82 -43.49
CA ILE A 650 -22.83 10.66 -42.06
C ILE A 650 -21.68 11.60 -41.72
N PRO A 651 -21.92 12.65 -40.90
CA PRO A 651 -20.89 13.63 -40.51
C PRO A 651 -19.67 12.94 -39.87
N ASP A 652 -18.48 13.46 -40.16
CA ASP A 652 -17.20 12.95 -39.65
C ASP A 652 -17.02 13.24 -38.14
N GLU A 653 -17.74 14.23 -37.59
CA GLU A 653 -17.56 14.73 -36.21
C GLU A 653 -18.86 14.85 -35.41
N LEU A 654 -18.87 14.29 -34.18
CA LEU A 654 -19.98 14.35 -33.23
C LEU A 654 -20.45 15.79 -32.90
N GLY A 655 -19.53 16.76 -32.96
CA GLY A 655 -19.83 18.18 -32.74
C GLY A 655 -20.77 18.79 -33.77
N GLU A 656 -20.74 18.33 -35.03
CA GLU A 656 -21.66 18.80 -36.07
C GLU A 656 -23.10 18.33 -35.83
N LEU A 657 -23.25 17.10 -35.33
CA LEU A 657 -24.53 16.52 -34.95
C LEU A 657 -25.16 17.31 -33.78
N MET A 658 -24.35 17.68 -32.77
CA MET A 658 -24.83 18.49 -31.64
C MET A 658 -25.17 19.93 -32.06
N ARG A 659 -24.37 20.55 -32.94
CA ARG A 659 -24.67 21.88 -33.52
C ARG A 659 -25.97 21.88 -34.33
N PHE A 660 -26.29 20.79 -35.00
CA PHE A 660 -27.56 20.64 -35.70
C PHE A 660 -28.74 20.54 -34.72
N ARG A 661 -28.61 19.70 -33.67
CA ARG A 661 -29.64 19.53 -32.64
C ARG A 661 -29.98 20.85 -31.93
N ILE A 662 -28.97 21.64 -31.56
CA ILE A 662 -29.15 22.99 -30.97
C ILE A 662 -29.97 23.90 -31.92
N ARG A 663 -29.60 23.94 -33.21
CA ARG A 663 -30.32 24.76 -34.22
C ARG A 663 -31.76 24.33 -34.42
N GLN A 664 -32.03 23.03 -34.40
CA GLN A 664 -33.38 22.50 -34.58
C GLN A 664 -34.31 22.86 -33.41
N VAL A 665 -33.83 22.73 -32.17
CA VAL A 665 -34.64 23.10 -31.00
C VAL A 665 -34.80 24.61 -30.88
N ALA A 666 -33.75 25.39 -31.17
CA ALA A 666 -33.85 26.84 -31.24
C ALA A 666 -34.90 27.30 -32.27
N SER A 667 -35.04 26.62 -33.42
CA SER A 667 -36.06 26.96 -34.43
C SER A 667 -37.51 26.69 -34.01
N ARG A 668 -37.72 25.85 -32.97
CA ARG A 668 -39.04 25.47 -32.45
C ARG A 668 -39.45 26.27 -31.21
N HIS A 669 -38.54 27.02 -30.60
CA HIS A 669 -38.81 27.80 -29.40
C HIS A 669 -39.30 29.21 -29.72
N SER A 670 -40.27 29.72 -28.95
CA SER A 670 -40.88 31.04 -29.19
C SER A 670 -39.90 32.21 -28.96
N ASP A 671 -38.93 32.05 -28.07
CA ASP A 671 -37.85 33.00 -27.81
C ASP A 671 -36.50 32.28 -27.89
N ALA A 672 -36.02 32.09 -29.11
CA ALA A 672 -34.75 31.41 -29.38
C ALA A 672 -33.52 32.15 -28.82
N PRO A 673 -33.45 33.51 -28.87
CA PRO A 673 -32.35 34.24 -28.24
C PRO A 673 -32.25 34.06 -26.72
N ALA A 674 -33.38 34.10 -26.00
CA ALA A 674 -33.40 33.89 -24.56
C ALA A 674 -32.96 32.47 -24.18
N MET A 675 -33.49 31.46 -24.90
CA MET A 675 -33.12 30.06 -24.72
C MET A 675 -31.60 29.85 -24.84
N MET A 676 -31.02 30.38 -25.93
CA MET A 676 -29.59 30.26 -26.18
C MET A 676 -28.75 30.99 -25.13
N ALA A 677 -29.17 32.18 -24.69
CA ALA A 677 -28.48 32.90 -23.63
C ALA A 677 -28.45 32.08 -22.33
N ILE A 678 -29.59 31.52 -21.91
CA ILE A 678 -29.68 30.68 -20.70
C ILE A 678 -28.78 29.44 -20.81
N LEU A 679 -28.83 28.75 -21.96
CA LEU A 679 -28.03 27.56 -22.22
C LEU A 679 -26.51 27.87 -22.24
N GLU A 680 -26.10 29.04 -22.73
CA GLU A 680 -24.72 29.54 -22.67
C GLU A 680 -24.27 29.81 -21.22
N ARG A 681 -25.11 30.42 -20.37
CA ARG A 681 -24.77 30.68 -18.94
C ARG A 681 -24.69 29.38 -18.15
N ALA A 682 -25.60 28.44 -18.41
CA ALA A 682 -25.53 27.07 -17.90
C ALA A 682 -24.19 26.41 -18.27
N ALA A 683 -23.77 26.49 -19.53
CA ALA A 683 -22.51 25.92 -19.99
C ALA A 683 -21.27 26.53 -19.28
N ILE A 684 -21.29 27.85 -19.02
CA ILE A 684 -20.23 28.55 -18.29
C ILE A 684 -20.16 28.08 -16.83
N LEU A 685 -21.29 27.96 -16.14
CA LEU A 685 -21.33 27.57 -14.72
C LEU A 685 -20.74 26.18 -14.46
N GLY A 686 -20.95 25.24 -15.38
CA GLY A 686 -20.37 23.90 -15.34
C GLY A 686 -21.25 22.85 -16.00
N GLN A 687 -20.81 21.59 -15.98
CA GLN A 687 -21.63 20.46 -16.43
C GLN A 687 -22.84 20.25 -15.51
N ARG A 688 -22.65 20.41 -14.20
CA ARG A 688 -23.66 20.31 -13.14
C ARG A 688 -23.62 21.59 -12.31
N PHE A 689 -24.80 22.18 -12.07
CA PHE A 689 -24.94 23.44 -11.34
C PHE A 689 -26.32 23.55 -10.67
N ASP A 690 -26.39 24.30 -9.57
CA ASP A 690 -27.64 24.61 -8.87
C ASP A 690 -28.46 25.62 -9.69
N TYR A 691 -29.76 25.38 -9.85
CA TYR A 691 -30.71 26.28 -10.51
C TYR A 691 -30.70 27.68 -9.86
N ARG A 692 -30.59 27.77 -8.53
CA ARG A 692 -30.51 29.05 -7.81
C ARG A 692 -29.22 29.80 -8.14
N LEU A 693 -28.13 29.07 -8.38
CA LEU A 693 -26.87 29.64 -8.87
C LEU A 693 -27.03 30.18 -10.30
N LEU A 694 -27.69 29.43 -11.21
CA LEU A 694 -28.01 29.91 -12.56
C LEU A 694 -28.94 31.13 -12.53
N ARG A 695 -29.96 31.11 -11.68
CA ARG A 695 -30.89 32.20 -11.46
C ARG A 695 -30.20 33.45 -10.90
N HIS A 696 -29.23 33.27 -9.99
CA HIS A 696 -28.42 34.37 -9.49
C HIS A 696 -27.52 34.94 -10.60
N PHE A 697 -26.85 34.08 -11.37
CA PHE A 697 -26.02 34.48 -12.52
C PHE A 697 -26.81 35.33 -13.51
N VAL A 698 -27.98 34.84 -13.94
CA VAL A 698 -28.87 35.54 -14.87
C VAL A 698 -29.45 36.82 -14.25
N GLY A 699 -29.61 36.85 -12.92
CA GLY A 699 -30.13 38.00 -12.18
C GLY A 699 -29.13 39.14 -11.97
N VAL A 700 -27.83 38.85 -11.90
CA VAL A 700 -26.74 39.82 -11.73
C VAL A 700 -26.42 40.56 -13.05
N GLU A 701 -26.69 39.92 -14.20
CA GLU A 701 -26.53 40.52 -15.52
C GLU A 701 -27.59 41.63 -15.75
N SER A 702 -27.21 42.87 -15.45
CA SER A 702 -28.09 44.06 -15.51
C SER A 702 -28.79 44.19 -16.87
N GLY A 703 -30.13 44.25 -16.87
CA GLY A 703 -30.94 44.48 -18.06
C GLY A 703 -31.30 43.24 -18.89
N SER A 704 -31.07 42.03 -18.38
CA SER A 704 -31.33 40.76 -19.08
C SER A 704 -32.84 40.48 -19.33
N PRO A 705 -33.35 40.58 -20.57
CA PRO A 705 -34.77 40.34 -20.87
C PRO A 705 -35.20 38.87 -20.67
N TRP A 706 -34.24 37.94 -20.64
CA TRP A 706 -34.45 36.50 -20.46
C TRP A 706 -34.71 36.06 -19.01
N ARG A 707 -34.64 36.96 -18.01
CA ARG A 707 -35.00 36.63 -16.62
C ARG A 707 -36.47 36.24 -16.48
N ALA A 708 -37.35 36.83 -17.30
CA ALA A 708 -38.79 36.54 -17.28
C ALA A 708 -39.14 35.20 -17.95
N THR A 709 -38.26 34.68 -18.83
CA THR A 709 -38.46 33.45 -19.61
C THR A 709 -37.56 32.30 -19.16
N LEU A 710 -36.86 32.46 -18.02
CA LEU A 710 -35.90 31.47 -17.50
C LEU A 710 -36.56 30.11 -17.28
N ASP A 711 -37.65 30.07 -16.52
CA ASP A 711 -38.30 28.82 -16.12
C ASP A 711 -38.90 28.09 -17.32
N THR A 712 -39.60 28.82 -18.21
CA THR A 712 -40.18 28.26 -19.44
C THR A 712 -39.12 27.74 -20.43
N SER A 713 -37.98 28.43 -20.54
CA SER A 713 -36.86 27.97 -21.36
C SER A 713 -36.21 26.72 -20.78
N LEU A 714 -36.04 26.65 -19.45
CA LEU A 714 -35.47 25.48 -18.77
C LEU A 714 -36.37 24.25 -18.90
N GLU A 715 -37.69 24.38 -18.70
CA GLU A 715 -38.65 23.27 -18.90
C GLU A 715 -38.54 22.68 -20.31
N SER A 716 -38.37 23.55 -21.32
CA SER A 716 -38.20 23.15 -22.70
C SER A 716 -36.85 22.47 -22.96
N LEU A 717 -35.75 22.98 -22.39
CA LEU A 717 -34.42 22.35 -22.48
C LEU A 717 -34.39 20.98 -21.80
N VAL A 718 -35.10 20.80 -20.69
CA VAL A 718 -35.23 19.51 -20.01
C VAL A 718 -36.06 18.53 -20.86
N LYS A 719 -37.21 18.99 -21.37
CA LYS A 719 -38.08 18.17 -22.23
C LYS A 719 -37.39 17.69 -23.51
N GLU A 720 -36.57 18.53 -24.13
CA GLU A 720 -35.83 18.20 -25.35
C GLU A 720 -34.51 17.43 -25.08
N GLY A 721 -34.20 17.15 -23.81
CA GLY A 721 -33.04 16.37 -23.38
C GLY A 721 -31.70 17.08 -23.60
N PHE A 722 -31.65 18.39 -23.40
CA PHE A 722 -30.42 19.18 -23.33
C PHE A 722 -29.89 19.23 -21.89
N LEU A 723 -30.81 19.43 -20.96
CA LEU A 723 -30.56 19.40 -19.53
C LEU A 723 -31.39 18.27 -18.90
N ARG A 724 -30.95 17.80 -17.75
CA ARG A 724 -31.70 16.89 -16.89
C ARG A 724 -31.67 17.41 -15.46
N GLU A 725 -32.75 17.20 -14.74
CA GLU A 725 -32.83 17.48 -13.30
C GLU A 725 -32.21 16.32 -12.53
N VAL A 726 -31.27 16.62 -11.63
CA VAL A 726 -30.43 15.62 -10.94
C VAL A 726 -30.38 15.95 -9.45
N GLY A 727 -31.34 15.46 -8.66
CA GLY A 727 -31.38 15.66 -7.22
C GLY A 727 -32.44 14.81 -6.54
N GLN A 728 -32.30 14.58 -5.23
CA GLN A 728 -33.41 14.11 -4.38
C GLN A 728 -34.23 15.32 -3.90
N SER A 729 -35.44 15.09 -3.35
CA SER A 729 -36.41 16.14 -3.05
C SER A 729 -35.79 17.35 -2.32
N GLY A 730 -35.79 18.51 -2.98
CA GLY A 730 -35.33 19.80 -2.43
C GLY A 730 -34.05 20.36 -3.02
N GLU A 731 -33.31 19.60 -3.84
CA GLU A 731 -32.14 20.09 -4.58
C GLU A 731 -32.49 20.40 -6.05
N ASP A 732 -32.59 21.68 -6.42
CA ASP A 732 -32.83 22.11 -7.81
C ASP A 732 -31.55 22.04 -8.65
N ILE A 733 -30.92 20.87 -8.76
CA ILE A 733 -29.66 20.73 -9.51
C ILE A 733 -29.95 20.32 -10.95
N LEU A 734 -29.31 21.03 -11.88
CA LEU A 734 -29.39 20.78 -13.32
C LEU A 734 -28.06 20.25 -13.84
N GLU A 735 -28.12 19.32 -14.79
CA GLU A 735 -26.95 18.76 -15.47
C GLU A 735 -27.15 18.72 -16.99
N PHE A 736 -26.10 18.97 -17.77
CA PHE A 736 -26.11 18.68 -19.21
C PHE A 736 -26.24 17.17 -19.47
N ASP A 737 -27.23 16.78 -20.28
CA ASP A 737 -27.46 15.37 -20.65
C ASP A 737 -26.25 14.78 -21.40
N HIS A 738 -25.52 15.61 -22.14
CA HIS A 738 -24.30 15.24 -22.85
C HIS A 738 -23.19 16.31 -22.68
N ILE A 739 -22.01 15.89 -22.22
CA ILE A 739 -20.86 16.79 -22.03
C ILE A 739 -20.41 17.48 -23.33
N VAL A 740 -20.46 16.75 -24.46
CA VAL A 740 -20.13 17.27 -25.80
C VAL A 740 -21.00 18.46 -26.19
N MET A 741 -22.24 18.53 -25.69
CA MET A 741 -23.14 19.64 -25.95
C MET A 741 -22.67 20.92 -25.27
N ARG A 742 -22.23 20.81 -24.02
CA ARG A 742 -21.60 21.92 -23.29
C ARG A 742 -20.33 22.39 -24.00
N ASP A 743 -19.49 21.47 -24.45
CA ASP A 743 -18.23 21.82 -25.10
C ASP A 743 -18.46 22.52 -26.44
N VAL A 744 -19.43 22.05 -27.23
CA VAL A 744 -19.88 22.73 -28.46
C VAL A 744 -20.39 24.15 -28.17
N LEU A 745 -21.13 24.35 -27.07
CA LEU A 745 -21.61 25.67 -26.66
C LEU A 745 -20.45 26.58 -26.24
N LEU A 746 -19.50 26.07 -25.44
CA LEU A 746 -18.32 26.82 -25.04
C LEU A 746 -17.45 27.21 -26.24
N GLN A 747 -17.21 26.28 -27.18
CA GLN A 747 -16.50 26.57 -28.44
C GLN A 747 -17.24 27.63 -29.27
N SER A 748 -18.58 27.66 -29.26
CA SER A 748 -19.35 28.71 -29.96
C SER A 748 -19.28 30.10 -29.30
N LEU A 749 -18.85 30.14 -28.03
CA LEU A 749 -18.61 31.36 -27.28
C LEU A 749 -17.16 31.85 -27.41
N GLU A 750 -16.22 30.95 -27.70
CA GLU A 750 -14.82 31.29 -27.94
C GLU A 750 -14.70 32.34 -29.06
N GLY A 751 -13.99 33.43 -28.78
CA GLY A 751 -13.86 34.58 -29.67
C GLY A 751 -14.92 35.69 -29.49
N ARG A 752 -15.99 35.48 -28.72
CA ARG A 752 -16.91 36.56 -28.35
C ARG A 752 -16.30 37.46 -27.28
N ARG A 753 -16.32 38.79 -27.49
CA ARG A 753 -15.81 39.77 -26.50
C ARG A 753 -16.52 39.70 -25.15
N SER A 754 -17.78 39.28 -25.12
CA SER A 754 -18.58 39.15 -23.90
C SER A 754 -18.17 37.97 -23.01
N LEU A 755 -17.45 36.97 -23.53
CA LEU A 755 -17.09 35.75 -22.78
C LEU A 755 -16.24 36.05 -21.54
N MET A 756 -15.30 37.00 -21.65
CA MET A 756 -14.48 37.44 -20.51
C MET A 756 -15.34 38.03 -19.39
N GLY A 757 -16.31 38.88 -19.74
CA GLY A 757 -17.25 39.47 -18.79
C GLY A 757 -18.14 38.41 -18.13
N LEU A 758 -18.62 37.43 -18.90
CA LEU A 758 -19.41 36.33 -18.37
C LEU A 758 -18.62 35.46 -17.39
N HIS A 759 -17.34 35.18 -17.65
CA HIS A 759 -16.49 34.46 -16.69
C HIS A 759 -16.23 35.26 -15.41
N ARG A 760 -16.10 36.59 -15.48
CA ARG A 760 -16.00 37.44 -14.28
C ARG A 760 -17.28 37.36 -13.44
N VAL A 761 -18.45 37.55 -14.07
CA VAL A 761 -19.76 37.43 -13.40
C VAL A 761 -19.93 36.03 -12.80
N ALA A 762 -19.46 34.97 -13.47
CA ALA A 762 -19.47 33.60 -12.95
C ALA A 762 -18.69 33.48 -11.64
N ALA A 763 -17.48 34.04 -11.59
CA ALA A 763 -16.62 34.00 -10.42
C ALA A 763 -17.23 34.76 -9.23
N GLU A 764 -17.76 35.96 -9.49
CA GLU A 764 -18.46 36.79 -8.49
C GLU A 764 -19.72 36.09 -7.96
N THR A 765 -20.53 35.54 -8.86
CA THR A 765 -21.75 34.78 -8.52
C THR A 765 -21.41 33.57 -7.65
N LYS A 766 -20.38 32.79 -8.01
CA LYS A 766 -19.92 31.65 -7.19
C LYS A 766 -19.39 32.10 -5.84
N THR A 767 -18.60 33.19 -5.80
CA THR A 767 -18.07 33.73 -4.55
C THR A 767 -19.20 34.14 -3.59
N ALA A 768 -20.20 34.87 -4.10
CA ALA A 768 -21.35 35.30 -3.31
C ALA A 768 -22.24 34.12 -2.88
N PHE A 769 -22.50 33.17 -3.78
CA PHE A 769 -23.38 32.02 -3.52
C PHE A 769 -22.81 31.07 -2.46
N TYR A 770 -21.51 30.76 -2.52
CA TYR A 770 -20.86 29.85 -1.57
C TYR A 770 -20.34 30.55 -0.30
N GLY A 771 -20.17 31.88 -0.32
CA GLY A 771 -19.79 32.67 0.85
C GLY A 771 -18.53 32.13 1.54
N LYS A 772 -18.64 31.75 2.82
CA LYS A 772 -17.53 31.17 3.61
C LYS A 772 -16.99 29.87 3.02
N ARG A 773 -17.84 29.07 2.35
CA ARG A 773 -17.47 27.80 1.70
C ARG A 773 -16.75 27.97 0.36
N SER A 774 -16.49 29.22 -0.07
CA SER A 774 -15.76 29.47 -1.30
C SER A 774 -14.30 28.97 -1.30
N SER A 775 -13.74 28.60 -0.14
CA SER A 775 -12.45 27.87 -0.06
C SER A 775 -12.56 26.46 -0.67
N GLU A 776 -13.67 25.76 -0.48
CA GLU A 776 -13.91 24.39 -1.00
C GLU A 776 -13.91 24.34 -2.53
N ILE A 777 -14.32 25.44 -3.17
CA ILE A 777 -14.40 25.57 -4.63
C ILE A 777 -13.40 26.58 -5.19
N ALA A 778 -12.38 26.96 -4.42
CA ALA A 778 -11.48 28.06 -4.76
C ALA A 778 -10.82 27.87 -6.13
N MET A 779 -10.39 26.64 -6.47
CA MET A 779 -9.79 26.34 -7.77
C MET A 779 -10.76 26.49 -8.95
N GLN A 780 -12.07 26.26 -8.74
CA GLN A 780 -13.07 26.54 -9.78
C GLN A 780 -13.20 28.05 -10.02
N ILE A 781 -13.18 28.84 -8.95
CA ILE A 781 -13.25 30.30 -9.01
C ILE A 781 -11.99 30.86 -9.69
N VAL A 782 -10.80 30.30 -9.39
CA VAL A 782 -9.53 30.64 -10.07
C VAL A 782 -9.65 30.46 -11.58
N GLU A 783 -10.22 29.37 -12.06
CA GLU A 783 -10.36 29.11 -13.50
C GLU A 783 -11.27 30.15 -14.19
N HIS A 784 -12.35 30.57 -13.53
CA HIS A 784 -13.19 31.65 -14.04
C HIS A 784 -12.43 32.99 -14.10
N TYR A 785 -11.70 33.39 -13.06
CA TYR A 785 -10.88 34.61 -13.10
C TYR A 785 -9.75 34.54 -14.13
N ARG A 786 -9.14 33.37 -14.34
CA ARG A 786 -8.12 33.15 -15.37
C ARG A 786 -8.70 33.40 -16.77
N ARG A 787 -9.89 32.85 -17.06
CA ARG A 787 -10.60 33.10 -18.33
C ARG A 787 -11.10 34.54 -18.48
N ALA A 788 -11.42 35.20 -17.37
CA ALA A 788 -11.73 36.63 -17.33
C ALA A 788 -10.50 37.54 -17.50
N ARG A 789 -9.29 36.98 -17.46
CA ARG A 789 -8.00 37.69 -17.44
C ARG A 789 -7.91 38.68 -16.26
N ASP A 790 -8.33 38.22 -15.08
CA ASP A 790 -8.34 38.98 -13.85
C ASP A 790 -7.26 38.46 -12.87
N PRO A 791 -6.04 39.02 -12.89
CA PRO A 791 -4.93 38.49 -12.10
C PRO A 791 -5.15 38.63 -10.59
N SER A 792 -5.90 39.65 -10.14
CA SER A 792 -6.21 39.86 -8.72
C SER A 792 -7.12 38.76 -8.17
N GLY A 793 -8.17 38.39 -8.91
CA GLY A 793 -9.05 37.28 -8.55
C GLY A 793 -8.35 35.92 -8.57
N VAL A 794 -7.45 35.71 -9.55
CA VAL A 794 -6.61 34.50 -9.62
C VAL A 794 -5.73 34.40 -8.37
N TYR A 795 -5.04 35.48 -7.99
CA TYR A 795 -4.16 35.49 -6.82
C TYR A 795 -4.94 35.19 -5.53
N ALA A 796 -6.04 35.89 -5.29
CA ALA A 796 -6.82 35.77 -4.05
C ALA A 796 -7.28 34.33 -3.78
N PHE A 797 -7.87 33.69 -4.79
CA PHE A 797 -8.39 32.34 -4.65
C PHE A 797 -7.31 31.26 -4.76
N THR A 798 -6.16 31.55 -5.40
CA THR A 798 -5.00 30.64 -5.34
C THR A 798 -4.43 30.59 -3.92
N VAL A 799 -4.29 31.74 -3.25
CA VAL A 799 -3.86 31.82 -1.84
C VAL A 799 -4.88 31.14 -0.92
N LYS A 800 -6.18 31.31 -1.18
CA LYS A 800 -7.24 30.64 -0.42
C LYS A 800 -7.21 29.12 -0.60
N ALA A 801 -6.95 28.64 -1.81
CA ALA A 801 -6.76 27.21 -2.09
C ALA A 801 -5.49 26.67 -1.40
N ALA A 802 -4.39 27.43 -1.39
CA ALA A 802 -3.16 27.04 -0.71
C ALA A 802 -3.36 26.88 0.80
N ARG A 803 -4.11 27.79 1.42
CA ARG A 803 -4.50 27.69 2.84
C ARG A 803 -5.40 26.48 3.11
N ALA A 804 -6.40 26.25 2.26
CA ALA A 804 -7.24 25.07 2.40
C ALA A 804 -6.43 23.76 2.31
N ALA A 805 -5.39 23.71 1.45
CA ALA A 805 -4.46 22.59 1.38
C ALA A 805 -3.60 22.46 2.66
N LEU A 806 -3.14 23.57 3.25
CA LEU A 806 -2.45 23.55 4.55
C LEU A 806 -3.33 23.04 5.69
N ASP A 807 -4.61 23.43 5.73
CA ASP A 807 -5.55 23.02 6.78
C ASP A 807 -5.76 21.50 6.79
N VAL A 808 -5.62 20.84 5.63
CA VAL A 808 -5.64 19.37 5.50
C VAL A 808 -4.24 18.73 5.47
N SER A 809 -3.19 19.49 5.82
CA SER A 809 -1.78 19.05 5.85
C SER A 809 -1.20 18.57 4.50
N ASP A 810 -1.78 18.98 3.37
CA ASP A 810 -1.20 18.77 2.04
C ASP A 810 -0.15 19.86 1.73
N PHE A 811 1.03 19.71 2.35
CA PHE A 811 2.12 20.68 2.22
C PHE A 811 2.64 20.82 0.79
N LYS A 812 2.53 19.76 -0.03
CA LYS A 812 3.06 19.78 -1.40
C LYS A 812 2.15 20.62 -2.30
N THR A 813 0.85 20.36 -2.29
CA THR A 813 -0.13 21.16 -3.04
C THR A 813 -0.13 22.61 -2.54
N ALA A 814 -0.06 22.83 -1.23
CA ALA A 814 0.08 24.16 -0.67
C ALA A 814 1.32 24.90 -1.22
N MET A 815 2.49 24.24 -1.25
CA MET A 815 3.73 24.81 -1.78
C MET A 815 3.60 25.17 -3.26
N GLU A 816 3.02 24.30 -4.09
CA GLU A 816 2.82 24.55 -5.52
C GLU A 816 1.87 25.75 -5.76
N LEU A 817 0.79 25.84 -4.99
CA LEU A 817 -0.15 26.96 -5.07
C LEU A 817 0.46 28.28 -4.59
N TYR A 818 1.25 28.27 -3.50
CA TYR A 818 1.97 29.47 -3.06
C TYR A 818 3.05 29.91 -4.06
N ARG A 819 3.76 28.97 -4.71
CA ARG A 819 4.67 29.28 -5.83
C ARG A 819 3.93 29.95 -6.98
N SER A 820 2.76 29.42 -7.35
CA SER A 820 1.92 30.01 -8.39
C SER A 820 1.47 31.43 -8.02
N ALA A 821 1.02 31.64 -6.78
CA ALA A 821 0.63 32.96 -6.28
C ALA A 821 1.81 33.95 -6.28
N LYS A 822 2.99 33.51 -5.83
CA LYS A 822 4.21 34.33 -5.83
C LYS A 822 4.64 34.73 -7.24
N ASN A 823 4.63 33.80 -8.19
CA ASN A 823 4.99 34.08 -9.59
C ASN A 823 4.09 35.15 -10.21
N LEU A 824 2.80 35.19 -9.84
CA LEU A 824 1.88 36.24 -10.30
C LEU A 824 2.29 37.63 -9.78
N VAL A 825 2.73 37.72 -8.52
CA VAL A 825 3.24 38.97 -7.94
C VAL A 825 4.56 39.38 -8.59
N ASP A 826 5.52 38.46 -8.69
CA ASP A 826 6.86 38.73 -9.26
C ASP A 826 6.81 39.14 -10.75
N SER A 827 5.79 38.68 -11.49
CA SER A 827 5.60 39.04 -12.90
C SER A 827 5.16 40.49 -13.14
N GLY A 828 4.90 41.28 -12.09
CA GLY A 828 4.44 42.67 -12.19
C GLY A 828 2.99 42.80 -12.67
N ASN A 829 2.26 41.69 -12.82
CA ASN A 829 0.86 41.64 -13.22
C ASN A 829 -0.11 42.09 -12.10
N ILE A 830 0.41 42.31 -10.89
CA ILE A 830 -0.31 42.61 -9.66
C ILE A 830 0.49 43.70 -8.93
N THR A 831 -0.14 44.80 -8.53
CA THR A 831 0.53 45.85 -7.74
C THR A 831 0.64 45.46 -6.27
N ALA A 832 1.76 45.81 -5.62
CA ALA A 832 2.06 45.47 -4.23
C ALA A 832 1.08 46.09 -3.19
N GLU A 833 0.27 47.09 -3.58
CA GLU A 833 -0.69 47.81 -2.72
C GLU A 833 -2.17 47.51 -3.07
N LEU A 834 -2.54 46.25 -3.34
CA LEU A 834 -3.93 45.90 -3.68
C LEU A 834 -4.89 45.94 -2.49
N THR A 835 -5.27 47.17 -2.17
CA THR A 835 -6.36 47.66 -1.31
C THR A 835 -7.77 47.26 -1.78
N VAL A 836 -7.93 46.30 -2.70
CA VAL A 836 -9.22 45.96 -3.34
C VAL A 836 -9.65 44.51 -3.10
N LEU A 837 -9.07 43.82 -2.12
CA LEU A 837 -9.53 42.49 -1.68
C LEU A 837 -9.79 42.42 -0.17
N ASP A 838 -9.97 43.56 0.51
CA ASP A 838 -10.45 43.58 1.90
C ASP A 838 -11.82 42.87 2.06
N ASP A 839 -12.60 42.77 0.98
CA ASP A 839 -13.86 42.01 0.94
C ASP A 839 -13.66 40.48 0.94
N VAL A 840 -12.45 39.97 0.63
CA VAL A 840 -12.13 38.54 0.68
C VAL A 840 -11.34 38.26 1.95
N SER A 841 -12.08 38.01 3.04
CA SER A 841 -11.48 37.76 4.36
C SER A 841 -10.38 36.69 4.32
N GLY A 842 -9.20 37.02 4.84
CA GLY A 842 -8.13 36.05 5.09
C GLY A 842 -7.26 35.70 3.87
N VAL A 843 -6.97 36.65 2.97
CA VAL A 843 -5.96 36.47 1.90
C VAL A 843 -4.63 37.06 2.35
N LEU A 844 -3.55 36.27 2.26
CA LEU A 844 -2.19 36.70 2.57
C LEU A 844 -1.65 37.69 1.53
N LYS A 845 -0.89 38.68 2.00
CA LYS A 845 -0.13 39.61 1.16
C LYS A 845 1.11 38.92 0.56
N GLY A 846 1.72 39.54 -0.46
CA GLY A 846 2.82 38.94 -1.22
C GLY A 846 4.03 38.52 -0.36
N GLU A 847 4.42 39.35 0.61
CA GLU A 847 5.52 39.03 1.54
C GLU A 847 5.17 37.87 2.48
N GLU A 848 3.92 37.80 2.94
CA GLU A 848 3.44 36.70 3.81
C GLU A 848 3.35 35.39 3.03
N VAL A 849 2.91 35.44 1.76
CA VAL A 849 2.95 34.28 0.84
C VAL A 849 4.39 33.80 0.63
N ALA A 850 5.35 34.72 0.46
CA ALA A 850 6.75 34.37 0.31
C ALA A 850 7.34 33.77 1.59
N LEU A 851 6.92 34.24 2.77
CA LEU A 851 7.32 33.66 4.05
C LEU A 851 6.77 32.24 4.25
N GLU A 852 5.48 32.03 3.99
CA GLU A 852 4.85 30.70 4.05
C GLU A 852 5.50 29.72 3.08
N LEU A 853 5.79 30.17 1.85
CA LEU A 853 6.53 29.37 0.88
C LEU A 853 7.91 28.97 1.41
N ALA A 854 8.66 29.90 2.00
CA ALA A 854 9.97 29.60 2.57
C ALA A 854 9.89 28.61 3.75
N HIS A 855 8.85 28.72 4.60
CA HIS A 855 8.60 27.76 5.67
C HIS A 855 8.28 26.35 5.13
N LEU A 856 7.48 26.25 4.06
CA LEU A 856 7.17 24.98 3.41
C LEU A 856 8.38 24.36 2.73
N GLU A 857 9.18 25.14 2.01
CA GLU A 857 10.43 24.68 1.40
C GLU A 857 11.40 24.16 2.46
N ARG A 858 11.55 24.87 3.58
CA ARG A 858 12.33 24.41 4.73
C ARG A 858 11.79 23.09 5.32
N ARG A 859 10.46 22.98 5.48
CA ARG A 859 9.81 21.77 6.02
C ARG A 859 9.95 20.57 5.10
N LEU A 860 9.93 20.78 3.79
CA LEU A 860 10.06 19.75 2.75
C LEU A 860 11.52 19.45 2.38
N GLY A 861 12.49 20.15 2.97
CA GLY A 861 13.92 19.90 2.75
C GLY A 861 14.54 20.62 1.55
N GLU A 862 13.82 21.55 0.91
CA GLU A 862 14.34 22.42 -0.16
C GLU A 862 15.15 23.61 0.41
N TYR A 863 16.21 23.30 1.17
CA TYR A 863 16.95 24.30 1.96
C TYR A 863 17.58 25.43 1.14
N ALA A 864 18.04 25.16 -0.08
CA ALA A 864 18.63 26.18 -0.95
C ALA A 864 17.60 27.24 -1.37
N SER A 865 16.40 26.79 -1.79
CA SER A 865 15.28 27.66 -2.14
C SER A 865 14.81 28.46 -0.93
N ALA A 866 14.63 27.79 0.21
CA ALA A 866 14.22 28.43 1.47
C ALA A 866 15.20 29.53 1.88
N ARG A 867 16.50 29.26 1.84
CA ARG A 867 17.56 30.24 2.18
C ARG A 867 17.54 31.46 1.26
N GLN A 868 17.28 31.26 -0.03
CA GLN A 868 17.14 32.35 -1.00
C GLN A 868 15.90 33.20 -0.71
N HIS A 869 14.75 32.57 -0.43
CA HIS A 869 13.51 33.27 -0.11
C HIS A 869 13.61 34.05 1.21
N TYR A 870 14.14 33.46 2.28
CA TYR A 870 14.35 34.18 3.54
C TYR A 870 15.28 35.38 3.39
N ARG A 871 16.38 35.28 2.61
CA ARG A 871 17.28 36.42 2.37
C ARG A 871 16.61 37.58 1.65
N ARG A 872 15.69 37.31 0.72
CA ARG A 872 14.91 38.36 0.04
C ARG A 872 13.98 39.08 1.01
N LEU A 873 13.37 38.36 1.93
CA LEU A 873 12.47 38.95 2.94
C LEU A 873 13.18 39.88 3.95
N LEU A 874 14.52 39.91 3.98
CA LEU A 874 15.27 40.83 4.84
C LEU A 874 15.30 42.28 4.32
N SER A 875 15.03 42.51 3.03
CA SER A 875 15.12 43.86 2.43
C SER A 875 13.83 44.69 2.54
N ASP A 876 12.71 44.09 2.93
CA ASP A 876 11.38 44.62 2.59
C ASP A 876 10.70 45.46 3.70
N GLY A 877 11.43 45.86 4.75
CA GLY A 877 10.98 46.88 5.72
C GLY A 877 9.89 46.45 6.72
N ASN A 878 9.26 45.27 6.56
CA ASN A 878 8.31 44.71 7.53
C ASN A 878 9.02 43.97 8.68
N SER A 879 8.94 44.54 9.89
CA SER A 879 9.63 44.07 11.10
C SER A 879 9.39 42.58 11.42
N HIS A 880 8.15 42.11 11.36
CA HIS A 880 7.79 40.75 11.78
C HIS A 880 8.24 39.67 10.81
N ILE A 881 8.06 39.91 9.51
CA ILE A 881 8.43 38.97 8.45
C ILE A 881 9.95 38.81 8.41
N ALA A 882 10.68 39.92 8.57
CA ALA A 882 12.14 39.90 8.66
C ALA A 882 12.63 39.08 9.87
N LEU A 883 11.95 39.16 11.02
CA LEU A 883 12.29 38.39 12.21
C LEU A 883 12.07 36.88 12.02
N TRP A 884 10.94 36.47 11.43
CA TRP A 884 10.71 35.06 11.09
C TRP A 884 11.66 34.56 10.00
N ALA A 885 12.05 35.41 9.05
CA ALA A 885 13.06 35.08 8.06
C ALA A 885 14.45 34.88 8.68
N LYS A 886 14.85 35.70 9.65
CA LYS A 886 16.09 35.52 10.42
C LYS A 886 16.08 34.22 11.21
N TRP A 887 14.99 33.92 11.91
CA TRP A 887 14.84 32.64 12.59
C TRP A 887 14.91 31.45 11.60
N GLY A 888 14.23 31.56 10.46
CA GLY A 888 14.24 30.55 9.41
C GLY A 888 15.63 30.30 8.82
N LEU A 889 16.44 31.34 8.63
CA LEU A 889 17.85 31.22 8.23
C LEU A 889 18.68 30.49 9.27
N GLY A 890 18.45 30.75 10.56
CA GLY A 890 19.07 30.02 11.67
C GLY A 890 18.72 28.53 11.65
N ASP A 891 17.46 28.19 11.44
CA ASP A 891 17.00 26.79 11.38
C ASP A 891 17.55 26.05 10.16
N VAL A 892 17.57 26.68 8.98
CA VAL A 892 18.19 26.11 7.78
C VAL A 892 19.68 25.86 8.01
N ALA A 893 20.43 26.84 8.53
CA ALA A 893 21.85 26.68 8.82
C ALA A 893 22.12 25.57 9.85
N SER A 894 21.30 25.50 10.90
CA SER A 894 21.37 24.44 11.93
C SER A 894 21.19 23.05 11.33
N ARG A 895 20.16 22.86 10.48
CA ARG A 895 19.89 21.59 9.78
C ARG A 895 20.99 21.20 8.79
N GLN A 896 21.67 22.18 8.18
CA GLN A 896 22.81 21.96 7.28
C GLN A 896 24.14 21.74 8.03
N GLY A 897 24.15 21.85 9.36
CA GLY A 897 25.36 21.69 10.20
C GLY A 897 26.26 22.93 10.25
N GLU A 898 25.80 24.08 9.77
CA GLU A 898 26.50 25.37 9.78
C GLU A 898 26.31 26.08 11.14
N LEU A 899 26.81 25.48 12.22
CA LEU A 899 26.47 25.86 13.60
C LEU A 899 26.81 27.33 13.96
N GLU A 900 27.91 27.88 13.45
CA GLU A 900 28.30 29.28 13.70
C GLU A 900 27.36 30.27 13.02
N GLU A 901 26.94 29.98 11.79
CA GLU A 901 25.95 30.80 11.08
C GLU A 901 24.58 30.70 11.76
N ALA A 902 24.19 29.50 12.21
CA ALA A 902 22.96 29.29 12.95
C ALA A 902 22.90 30.11 14.25
N LEU A 903 23.98 30.11 15.05
CA LEU A 903 24.10 30.96 16.24
C LEU A 903 23.90 32.44 15.90
N GLY A 904 24.62 32.94 14.89
CA GLY A 904 24.54 34.33 14.48
C GLY A 904 23.10 34.75 14.12
N TRP A 905 22.40 33.94 13.33
CA TRP A 905 21.02 34.25 12.94
C TRP A 905 20.04 34.20 14.10
N TYR A 906 20.09 33.18 14.95
CA TYR A 906 19.20 33.10 16.11
C TYR A 906 19.46 34.20 17.15
N GLU A 907 20.72 34.59 17.37
CA GLU A 907 21.06 35.70 18.28
C GLU A 907 20.50 37.04 17.79
N VAL A 908 20.62 37.31 16.48
CA VAL A 908 20.07 38.54 15.88
C VAL A 908 18.53 38.51 15.93
N ALA A 909 17.90 37.38 15.56
CA ALA A 909 16.45 37.24 15.62
C ALA A 909 15.91 37.43 17.05
N GLN A 910 16.54 36.83 18.05
CA GLN A 910 16.16 36.98 19.46
C GLN A 910 16.32 38.44 19.92
N ARG A 911 17.50 39.04 19.72
CA ARG A 911 17.82 40.39 20.19
C ARG A 911 16.89 41.44 19.60
N GLU A 912 16.62 41.35 18.30
CA GLU A 912 15.73 42.31 17.64
C GLU A 912 14.26 42.08 18.00
N ALA A 913 13.81 40.83 18.17
CA ALA A 913 12.46 40.53 18.65
C ALA A 913 12.24 41.09 20.06
N GLU A 914 13.22 40.99 20.96
CA GLU A 914 13.16 41.57 22.30
C GLU A 914 13.19 43.11 22.26
N ALA A 915 14.03 43.71 21.41
CA ALA A 915 14.10 45.17 21.26
C ALA A 915 12.80 45.77 20.67
N SER A 916 12.04 44.99 19.90
CA SER A 916 10.78 45.41 19.26
C SER A 916 9.57 45.33 20.20
N GLN A 917 9.72 44.75 21.38
CA GLN A 917 8.68 44.71 22.42
C GLN A 917 8.63 46.05 23.18
N THR A 918 7.97 47.03 22.59
CA THR A 918 7.73 48.34 23.23
C THR A 918 6.28 48.46 23.74
N PRO A 919 6.00 49.30 24.75
CA PRO A 919 4.63 49.55 25.21
C PRO A 919 3.69 50.14 24.15
N ALA A 920 4.25 50.62 23.02
CA ALA A 920 3.50 51.17 21.89
C ALA A 920 3.16 50.13 20.80
N SER A 921 3.66 48.90 20.90
CA SER A 921 3.38 47.83 19.93
C SER A 921 1.94 47.30 20.10
N SER A 922 1.30 46.87 19.01
CA SER A 922 -0.03 46.26 19.12
C SER A 922 0.03 44.92 19.88
N GLU A 923 -1.10 44.46 20.42
CA GLU A 923 -1.18 43.18 21.13
C GLU A 923 -0.79 42.00 20.23
N HIS A 924 -1.20 42.04 18.95
CA HIS A 924 -0.82 41.06 17.94
C HIS A 924 0.69 41.07 17.67
N ASP A 925 1.29 42.26 17.49
CA ASP A 925 2.72 42.41 17.24
C ASP A 925 3.55 41.89 18.43
N THR A 926 3.12 42.20 19.65
CA THR A 926 3.77 41.76 20.88
C THR A 926 3.78 40.24 21.01
N GLN A 927 2.70 39.58 20.59
CA GLN A 927 2.61 38.12 20.55
C GLN A 927 3.57 37.51 19.52
N VAL A 928 3.65 38.09 18.32
CA VAL A 928 4.58 37.64 17.26
C VAL A 928 6.04 37.79 17.69
N TYR A 929 6.43 38.95 18.24
CA TYR A 929 7.78 39.17 18.76
C TYR A 929 8.13 38.19 19.89
N SER A 930 7.19 37.92 20.79
CA SER A 930 7.40 36.96 21.88
C SER A 930 7.61 35.53 21.38
N LEU A 931 6.86 35.14 20.34
CA LEU A 931 7.02 33.83 19.68
C LEU A 931 8.39 33.72 19.02
N VAL A 932 8.79 34.68 18.18
CA VAL A 932 10.11 34.63 17.52
C VAL A 932 11.23 34.56 18.54
N ALA A 933 11.16 35.33 19.63
CA ALA A 933 12.16 35.28 20.69
C ALA A 933 12.22 33.90 21.38
N ALA A 934 11.08 33.27 21.65
CA ALA A 934 11.01 31.93 22.24
C ALA A 934 11.57 30.85 21.30
N PHE A 935 11.18 30.88 20.01
CA PHE A 935 11.68 29.99 18.98
C PHE A 935 13.19 30.17 18.71
N SER A 936 13.69 31.41 18.78
CA SER A 936 15.13 31.69 18.63
C SER A 936 15.93 31.21 19.84
N LEU A 937 15.41 31.36 21.06
CA LEU A 937 16.02 30.79 22.27
C LEU A 937 16.09 29.26 22.21
N ALA A 938 15.02 28.61 21.74
CA ALA A 938 15.01 27.16 21.52
C ALA A 938 16.08 26.75 20.50
N GLY A 939 16.17 27.46 19.37
CA GLY A 939 17.21 27.28 18.36
C GLY A 939 18.63 27.44 18.91
N LEU A 940 18.90 28.52 19.65
CA LEU A 940 20.19 28.72 20.33
C LEU A 940 20.50 27.57 21.31
N GLY A 941 19.52 27.12 22.08
CA GLY A 941 19.67 25.98 22.96
C GLY A 941 20.03 24.69 22.22
N GLY A 942 19.37 24.43 21.08
CA GLY A 942 19.66 23.31 20.20
C GLY A 942 21.06 23.37 19.56
N VAL A 943 21.53 24.55 19.18
CA VAL A 943 22.88 24.71 18.63
C VAL A 943 23.95 24.50 19.71
N GLU A 944 23.77 25.03 20.92
CA GLU A 944 24.72 24.78 22.02
C GLU A 944 24.73 23.31 22.44
N HIS A 945 23.57 22.65 22.41
CA HIS A 945 23.48 21.20 22.57
C HIS A 945 24.30 20.46 21.51
N ALA A 946 24.18 20.84 20.23
CA ALA A 946 24.97 20.25 19.15
C ALA A 946 26.48 20.50 19.30
N ARG A 947 26.90 21.62 19.89
CA ARG A 947 28.31 21.94 20.18
C ARG A 947 28.85 21.23 21.43
N GLY A 948 27.97 20.66 22.25
CA GLY A 948 28.31 19.99 23.50
C GLY A 948 28.36 20.90 24.73
N ASP A 949 27.91 22.16 24.63
CA ASP A 949 27.89 23.13 25.73
C ASP A 949 26.61 22.97 26.59
N PHE A 950 26.42 21.79 27.18
CA PHE A 950 25.15 21.37 27.82
C PHE A 950 24.65 22.30 28.93
N ALA A 951 25.55 22.92 29.71
CA ALA A 951 25.16 23.87 30.75
C ALA A 951 24.57 25.17 30.19
N ILE A 952 25.06 25.63 29.03
CA ILE A 952 24.51 26.80 28.33
C ILE A 952 23.21 26.41 27.65
N ALA A 953 23.16 25.22 27.04
CA ALA A 953 21.96 24.66 26.44
C ALA A 953 20.81 24.54 27.46
N GLU A 954 21.07 24.00 28.67
CA GLU A 954 20.06 23.84 29.71
C GLU A 954 19.47 25.19 30.11
N ARG A 955 20.32 26.21 30.30
CA ARG A 955 19.89 27.56 30.67
C ARG A 955 18.98 28.19 29.61
N ARG A 956 19.42 28.16 28.34
CA ARG A 956 18.67 28.74 27.21
C ARG A 956 17.35 28.01 26.95
N LEU A 957 17.37 26.69 27.00
CA LEU A 957 16.16 25.87 26.81
C LEU A 957 15.19 26.00 27.99
N SER A 958 15.67 26.11 29.22
CA SER A 958 14.80 26.35 30.39
C SER A 958 14.09 27.71 30.29
N GLU A 959 14.78 28.73 29.77
CA GLU A 959 14.17 30.03 29.47
C GLU A 959 13.15 29.93 28.32
N ALA A 960 13.50 29.23 27.24
CA ALA A 960 12.58 28.98 26.12
C ALA A 960 11.31 28.26 26.58
N LEU A 961 11.44 27.28 27.49
CA LEU A 961 10.32 26.52 28.05
C LEU A 961 9.36 27.41 28.83
N ALA A 962 9.91 28.28 29.70
CA ALA A 962 9.11 29.23 30.46
C ALA A 962 8.36 30.22 29.56
N ARG A 963 9.00 30.68 28.47
CA ARG A 963 8.36 31.55 27.47
C ARG A 963 7.27 30.81 26.68
N ALA A 964 7.52 29.58 26.25
CA ALA A 964 6.54 28.76 25.55
C ALA A 964 5.28 28.52 26.41
N GLN A 965 5.44 28.22 27.70
CA GLN A 965 4.33 28.07 28.65
C GLN A 965 3.55 29.37 28.87
N LYS A 966 4.25 30.50 29.03
CA LYS A 966 3.61 31.81 29.15
C LYS A 966 2.78 32.17 27.92
N LEU A 967 3.27 31.80 26.73
CA LEU A 967 2.58 31.99 25.45
C LEU A 967 1.52 30.93 25.16
N GLN A 968 1.40 29.90 26.01
CA GLN A 968 0.55 28.72 25.81
C GLN A 968 0.81 28.01 24.46
N HIS A 969 2.04 28.13 23.95
CA HIS A 969 2.43 27.55 22.65
C HIS A 969 2.89 26.10 22.82
N ARG A 970 1.93 25.18 22.89
CA ARG A 970 2.16 23.78 23.27
C ARG A 970 3.14 23.03 22.38
N THR A 971 3.15 23.27 21.06
CA THR A 971 4.09 22.60 20.13
C THR A 971 5.55 22.96 20.44
N LEU A 972 5.81 24.23 20.76
CA LEU A 972 7.14 24.70 21.14
C LEU A 972 7.51 24.18 22.54
N GLU A 973 6.54 24.08 23.46
CA GLU A 973 6.76 23.47 24.77
C GLU A 973 7.26 22.02 24.64
N ALA A 974 6.61 21.21 23.81
CA ALA A 974 7.02 19.83 23.55
C ALA A 974 8.43 19.74 22.92
N GLU A 975 8.70 20.57 21.91
CA GLU A 975 10.01 20.61 21.24
C GLU A 975 11.14 20.96 22.22
N VAL A 976 10.94 21.96 23.08
CA VAL A 976 11.93 22.37 24.08
C VAL A 976 12.10 21.30 25.17
N LEU A 977 11.03 20.67 25.64
CA LEU A 977 11.09 19.59 26.63
C LEU A 977 11.89 18.38 26.11
N ARG A 978 11.78 18.05 24.82
CA ARG A 978 12.60 17.01 24.18
C ARG A 978 14.08 17.36 24.21
N LEU A 979 14.45 18.58 23.80
CA LEU A 979 15.85 19.02 23.82
C LEU A 979 16.40 19.04 25.26
N LEU A 980 15.60 19.51 26.23
CA LEU A 980 15.96 19.49 27.64
C LEU A 980 16.15 18.07 28.19
N THR A 981 15.38 17.10 27.71
CA THR A 981 15.50 15.69 28.11
C THR A 981 16.92 15.18 27.85
N ASP A 982 17.44 15.33 26.62
CA ASP A 982 18.81 14.88 26.32
C ASP A 982 19.85 15.75 27.06
N VAL A 983 19.71 17.08 27.07
CA VAL A 983 20.67 17.97 27.76
C VAL A 983 20.83 17.61 29.25
N VAL A 984 19.73 17.44 29.98
CA VAL A 984 19.74 17.13 31.41
C VAL A 984 20.22 15.70 31.67
N TRP A 985 19.87 14.77 30.79
CA TRP A 985 20.41 13.42 30.81
C TRP A 985 21.94 13.40 30.68
N ARG A 986 22.51 14.20 29.76
CA ARG A 986 23.97 14.34 29.59
C ARG A 986 24.66 14.96 30.82
N LEU A 987 23.98 15.87 31.51
CA LEU A 987 24.46 16.47 32.76
C LEU A 987 24.39 15.49 33.95
N GLY A 988 23.73 14.34 33.80
CA GLY A 988 23.68 13.26 34.78
C GLY A 988 22.43 13.23 35.67
N ASP A 989 21.40 14.02 35.38
CA ASP A 989 20.15 14.04 36.15
C ASP A 989 19.06 13.20 35.44
N ALA A 990 19.12 11.89 35.65
CA ALA A 990 18.22 10.92 35.04
C ALA A 990 16.74 11.15 35.38
N ASN A 991 16.45 11.56 36.61
CA ASN A 991 15.09 11.76 37.09
C ASN A 991 14.44 12.97 36.41
N LYS A 992 15.17 14.07 36.31
CA LYS A 992 14.68 15.29 35.65
C LYS A 992 14.51 15.08 34.14
N ALA A 993 15.40 14.32 33.50
CA ALA A 993 15.23 13.90 32.11
C ALA A 993 13.95 13.07 31.91
N GLU A 994 13.68 12.09 32.77
CA GLU A 994 12.46 11.28 32.68
C GLU A 994 11.17 12.12 32.83
N VAL A 995 11.18 13.11 33.74
CA VAL A 995 10.04 14.03 33.91
C VAL A 995 9.80 14.85 32.65
N PHE A 996 10.84 15.43 32.05
CA PHE A 996 10.69 16.21 30.82
C PHE A 996 10.23 15.33 29.66
N TYR A 997 10.74 14.11 29.56
CA TYR A 997 10.29 13.14 28.57
C TYR A 997 8.79 12.84 28.69
N ARG A 998 8.30 12.47 29.88
CA ARG A 998 6.86 12.16 30.06
C ARG A 998 5.97 13.35 29.71
N ARG A 999 6.41 14.57 30.06
CA ARG A 999 5.67 15.79 29.73
C ARG A 999 5.63 16.06 28.23
N ALA A 1000 6.75 15.87 27.52
CA ALA A 1000 6.79 15.99 26.06
C ALA A 1000 5.85 14.98 25.41
N SER A 1001 5.88 13.70 25.82
CA SER A 1001 5.02 12.64 25.27
C SER A 1001 3.53 12.96 25.44
N ILE A 1002 3.10 13.41 26.63
CA ILE A 1002 1.70 13.78 26.88
C ILE A 1002 1.25 14.95 26.00
N LEU A 1003 2.12 15.94 25.80
CA LEU A 1003 1.82 17.07 24.93
C LEU A 1003 1.73 16.62 23.46
N GLU A 1004 2.67 15.80 23.00
CA GLU A 1004 2.71 15.30 21.62
C GLU A 1004 1.52 14.40 21.28
N GLU A 1005 1.13 13.51 22.19
CA GLU A 1005 -0.10 12.71 22.09
C GLU A 1005 -1.35 13.60 21.99
N SER A 1006 -1.36 14.76 22.66
CA SER A 1006 -2.49 15.69 22.62
C SER A 1006 -2.64 16.45 21.29
N PHE A 1007 -1.62 16.45 20.42
CA PHE A 1007 -1.64 17.20 19.15
C PHE A 1007 -2.26 16.43 17.99
N GLY A 1008 -2.37 15.11 18.05
CA GLY A 1008 -2.87 14.29 16.94
C GLY A 1008 -1.98 14.30 15.68
N ASP A 1009 -0.76 14.83 15.78
CA ASP A 1009 0.24 14.83 14.72
C ASP A 1009 1.10 13.56 14.81
N GLN A 1010 0.85 12.62 13.90
CA GLN A 1010 1.57 11.34 13.84
C GLN A 1010 3.08 11.50 13.63
N GLU A 1011 3.53 12.54 12.90
CA GLU A 1011 4.95 12.81 12.70
C GLU A 1011 5.61 13.28 14.02
N ALA A 1012 4.92 14.13 14.77
CA ALA A 1012 5.37 14.59 16.08
C ALA A 1012 5.40 13.44 17.10
N VAL A 1013 4.37 12.58 17.12
CA VAL A 1013 4.32 11.39 17.98
C VAL A 1013 5.47 10.41 17.66
N ALA A 1014 5.69 10.10 16.39
CA ALA A 1014 6.80 9.24 15.97
C ALA A 1014 8.17 9.86 16.31
N SER A 1015 8.30 11.18 16.18
CA SER A 1015 9.51 11.90 16.58
C SER A 1015 9.73 11.81 18.09
N GLY A 1016 8.68 11.97 18.90
CA GLY A 1016 8.71 11.75 20.34
C GLY A 1016 9.15 10.34 20.73
N MET A 1017 8.56 9.32 20.08
CA MET A 1017 8.91 7.90 20.28
C MET A 1017 10.37 7.61 19.94
N LEU A 1018 10.90 8.13 18.83
CA LEU A 1018 12.30 7.93 18.46
C LEU A 1018 13.27 8.50 19.50
N HIS A 1019 13.03 9.72 19.97
CA HIS A 1019 13.91 10.36 20.96
C HIS A 1019 13.77 9.68 22.33
N SER A 1020 12.58 9.16 22.64
CA SER A 1020 12.39 8.28 23.80
C SER A 1020 13.21 7.00 23.69
N ALA A 1021 13.22 6.38 22.52
CA ALA A 1021 13.98 5.16 22.29
C ALA A 1021 15.49 5.39 22.52
N GLU A 1022 16.01 6.53 22.06
CA GLU A 1022 17.40 6.92 22.32
C GLU A 1022 17.70 7.05 23.82
N PHE A 1023 16.82 7.74 24.56
CA PHE A 1023 16.91 7.87 26.02
C PHE A 1023 16.85 6.52 26.73
N LEU A 1024 15.84 5.70 26.45
CA LEU A 1024 15.65 4.39 27.06
C LEU A 1024 16.81 3.44 26.77
N ARG A 1025 17.38 3.51 25.56
CA ARG A 1025 18.57 2.75 25.20
C ARG A 1025 19.75 3.14 26.08
N GLU A 1026 19.98 4.44 26.28
CA GLU A 1026 21.07 4.92 27.14
C GLU A 1026 20.84 4.61 28.62
N ALA A 1027 19.58 4.52 29.05
CA ALA A 1027 19.21 4.09 30.40
C ALA A 1027 19.30 2.56 30.62
N GLY A 1028 19.75 1.79 29.61
CA GLY A 1028 19.84 0.33 29.68
C GLY A 1028 18.49 -0.40 29.52
N GLN A 1029 17.42 0.29 29.12
CA GLN A 1029 16.10 -0.30 28.88
C GLN A 1029 15.94 -0.68 27.40
N THR A 1030 16.87 -1.50 26.90
CA THR A 1030 17.02 -1.79 25.45
C THR A 1030 15.77 -2.38 24.79
N SER A 1031 14.98 -3.20 25.49
CA SER A 1031 13.72 -3.77 24.96
C SER A 1031 12.61 -2.73 24.78
N ARG A 1032 12.46 -1.80 25.72
CA ARG A 1032 11.48 -0.71 25.58
C ARG A 1032 11.92 0.27 24.50
N ALA A 1033 13.22 0.56 24.44
CA ALA A 1033 13.81 1.38 23.39
C ALA A 1033 13.55 0.82 21.99
N GLU A 1034 13.76 -0.48 21.80
CA GLU A 1034 13.52 -1.15 20.52
C GLU A 1034 12.06 -1.07 20.09
N THR A 1035 11.14 -1.33 21.02
CA THR A 1035 9.69 -1.27 20.75
C THR A 1035 9.30 0.11 20.24
N GLN A 1036 9.75 1.18 20.92
CA GLN A 1036 9.45 2.54 20.51
C GLN A 1036 10.13 2.94 19.19
N ALA A 1037 11.38 2.53 18.97
CA ALA A 1037 12.07 2.81 17.71
C ALA A 1037 11.42 2.08 16.51
N GLN A 1038 10.90 0.87 16.71
CA GLN A 1038 10.15 0.12 15.68
C GLN A 1038 8.80 0.78 15.38
N GLN A 1039 8.06 1.20 16.41
CA GLN A 1039 6.80 1.94 16.24
C GLN A 1039 7.01 3.28 15.52
N ALA A 1040 8.00 4.06 15.95
CA ALA A 1040 8.37 5.31 15.28
C ALA A 1040 8.74 5.08 13.81
N ARG A 1041 9.52 4.04 13.53
CA ARG A 1041 9.91 3.67 12.17
C ARG A 1041 8.70 3.33 11.29
N ALA A 1042 7.75 2.53 11.80
CA ALA A 1042 6.54 2.16 11.06
C ALA A 1042 5.73 3.40 10.68
N ILE A 1043 5.54 4.33 11.62
CA ILE A 1043 4.83 5.59 11.36
C ILE A 1043 5.60 6.44 10.33
N PHE A 1044 6.92 6.58 10.44
CA PHE A 1044 7.70 7.33 9.44
C PHE A 1044 7.70 6.67 8.06
N GLU A 1045 7.66 5.34 7.98
CA GLU A 1045 7.54 4.60 6.73
C GLU A 1045 6.18 4.84 6.06
N GLU A 1046 5.09 4.80 6.84
CA GLU A 1046 3.74 5.14 6.37
C GLU A 1046 3.64 6.60 5.89
N LEU A 1047 4.29 7.53 6.61
CA LEU A 1047 4.35 8.94 6.25
C LEU A 1047 5.35 9.24 5.11
N GLY A 1048 6.12 8.25 4.63
CA GLY A 1048 7.15 8.43 3.61
C GLY A 1048 8.35 9.29 4.04
N LYS A 1049 8.57 9.45 5.35
CA LYS A 1049 9.62 10.30 5.96
C LYS A 1049 10.95 9.54 6.06
N ARG A 1050 11.57 9.27 4.92
CA ARG A 1050 12.81 8.46 4.81
C ARG A 1050 14.01 8.99 5.60
N HIS A 1051 14.11 10.30 5.83
CA HIS A 1051 15.18 10.89 6.65
C HIS A 1051 15.01 10.51 8.13
N ASN A 1052 13.78 10.61 8.66
CA ASN A 1052 13.44 10.19 10.02
C ASN A 1052 13.53 8.66 10.19
N GLU A 1053 13.18 7.90 9.14
CA GLU A 1053 13.37 6.46 9.09
C GLU A 1053 14.86 6.10 9.24
N ALA A 1054 15.76 6.83 8.57
CA ALA A 1054 17.22 6.65 8.70
C ALA A 1054 17.69 6.80 10.15
N HIS A 1055 17.11 7.74 10.89
CA HIS A 1055 17.43 7.95 12.30
C HIS A 1055 16.93 6.78 13.16
N CYS A 1056 15.73 6.27 12.89
CA CYS A 1056 15.22 5.07 13.57
C CYS A 1056 16.13 3.85 13.31
N LEU A 1057 16.58 3.68 12.07
CA LEU A 1057 17.52 2.62 11.70
C LEU A 1057 18.85 2.75 12.44
N LEU A 1058 19.40 3.96 12.56
CA LEU A 1058 20.62 4.20 13.34
C LEU A 1058 20.45 3.78 14.80
N THR A 1059 19.33 4.16 15.43
CA THR A 1059 19.00 3.82 16.82
C THR A 1059 18.77 2.30 17.02
N LEU A 1060 18.04 1.65 16.11
CA LEU A 1060 17.86 0.19 16.11
C LEU A 1060 19.19 -0.55 15.92
N GLY A 1061 20.07 -0.02 15.07
CA GLY A 1061 21.42 -0.53 14.89
C GLY A 1061 22.24 -0.49 16.18
N HIS A 1062 22.15 0.60 16.95
CA HIS A 1062 22.81 0.69 18.27
C HIS A 1062 22.27 -0.35 19.24
N ILE A 1063 20.96 -0.50 19.32
CA ILE A 1063 20.33 -1.45 20.24
C ILE A 1063 20.78 -2.88 19.91
N ALA A 1064 20.79 -3.26 18.63
CA ALA A 1064 21.30 -4.55 18.18
C ALA A 1064 22.79 -4.74 18.53
N TRP A 1065 23.61 -3.70 18.36
CA TRP A 1065 25.03 -3.75 18.73
C TRP A 1065 25.24 -3.95 20.24
N CYS A 1066 24.49 -3.23 21.09
CA CYS A 1066 24.54 -3.39 22.54
C CYS A 1066 24.28 -4.84 22.96
N ARG A 1067 23.27 -5.48 22.36
CA ARG A 1067 22.89 -6.89 22.60
C ARG A 1067 23.85 -7.93 22.01
N GLY A 1068 24.83 -7.49 21.21
CA GLY A 1068 25.80 -8.38 20.56
C GLY A 1068 25.32 -8.95 19.21
N ASP A 1069 24.16 -8.52 18.68
CA ASP A 1069 23.73 -8.86 17.33
C ASP A 1069 24.40 -7.94 16.30
N PHE A 1070 25.69 -8.21 16.05
CA PHE A 1070 26.51 -7.42 15.14
C PHE A 1070 26.04 -7.49 13.69
N LYS A 1071 25.36 -8.57 13.28
CA LYS A 1071 24.88 -8.72 11.90
C LYS A 1071 23.70 -7.78 11.64
N THR A 1072 22.74 -7.76 12.54
CA THR A 1072 21.57 -6.86 12.47
C THR A 1072 22.00 -5.41 12.62
N ALA A 1073 22.92 -5.11 13.54
CA ALA A 1073 23.51 -3.77 13.67
C ALA A 1073 24.15 -3.27 12.37
N ALA A 1074 24.98 -4.10 11.72
CA ALA A 1074 25.62 -3.76 10.45
C ALA A 1074 24.62 -3.47 9.33
N ASN A 1075 23.51 -4.22 9.29
CA ASN A 1075 22.48 -4.03 8.28
C ASN A 1075 21.77 -2.68 8.47
N HIS A 1076 21.35 -2.38 9.70
CA HIS A 1076 20.69 -1.13 10.05
C HIS A 1076 21.58 0.09 9.78
N TYR A 1077 22.86 0.08 10.17
CA TYR A 1077 23.77 1.19 9.89
C TYR A 1077 23.98 1.44 8.40
N ARG A 1078 24.12 0.39 7.59
CA ARG A 1078 24.29 0.54 6.13
C ARG A 1078 23.02 1.05 5.46
N GLN A 1079 21.85 0.68 5.95
CA GLN A 1079 20.58 1.23 5.45
C GLN A 1079 20.44 2.72 5.81
N ALA A 1080 20.69 3.08 7.07
CA ALA A 1080 20.72 4.48 7.52
C ALA A 1080 21.72 5.31 6.69
N HIS A 1081 22.93 4.79 6.47
CA HIS A 1081 23.95 5.45 5.65
C HIS A 1081 23.46 5.77 4.24
N ARG A 1082 22.84 4.79 3.54
CA ARG A 1082 22.29 4.99 2.19
C ARG A 1082 21.19 6.05 2.16
N HIS A 1083 20.36 6.11 3.19
CA HIS A 1083 19.34 7.14 3.28
C HIS A 1083 19.98 8.52 3.45
N TYR A 1084 20.91 8.69 4.39
CA TYR A 1084 21.60 9.96 4.57
C TYR A 1084 22.42 10.39 3.35
N GLU A 1085 23.04 9.45 2.63
CA GLU A 1085 23.70 9.72 1.34
C GLU A 1085 22.73 10.27 0.29
N ALA A 1086 21.53 9.68 0.18
CA ALA A 1086 20.50 10.18 -0.74
C ALA A 1086 20.05 11.61 -0.40
N PHE A 1087 20.11 12.00 0.88
CA PHE A 1087 19.82 13.36 1.35
C PHE A 1087 21.04 14.28 1.40
N GLN A 1088 22.25 13.80 1.08
CA GLN A 1088 23.51 14.52 1.26
C GLN A 1088 23.71 15.05 2.70
N ASP A 1089 23.15 14.35 3.68
CA ASP A 1089 23.25 14.73 5.09
C ASP A 1089 24.62 14.32 5.65
N ARG A 1090 25.56 15.27 5.63
CA ARG A 1090 26.93 15.06 6.09
C ARG A 1090 27.00 14.66 7.57
N ARG A 1091 26.08 15.16 8.40
CA ARG A 1091 26.05 14.84 9.84
C ARG A 1091 25.61 13.40 10.04
N GLY A 1092 24.50 13.00 9.41
CA GLY A 1092 24.00 11.62 9.47
C GLY A 1092 25.01 10.58 8.97
N ILE A 1093 25.69 10.87 7.86
CA ILE A 1093 26.77 10.03 7.30
C ILE A 1093 27.93 9.89 8.31
N THR A 1094 28.38 11.00 8.89
CA THR A 1094 29.49 10.99 9.86
C THR A 1094 29.16 10.16 11.10
N HIS A 1095 27.92 10.26 11.60
CA HIS A 1095 27.45 9.41 12.70
C HIS A 1095 27.39 7.93 12.30
N CYS A 1096 26.89 7.59 11.10
CA CYS A 1096 26.91 6.21 10.63
C CYS A 1096 28.34 5.62 10.60
N ASN A 1097 29.33 6.41 10.15
CA ASN A 1097 30.73 6.00 10.12
C ASN A 1097 31.31 5.77 11.52
N LEU A 1098 30.99 6.62 12.49
CA LEU A 1098 31.33 6.42 13.89
C LEU A 1098 30.81 5.07 14.42
N HIS A 1099 29.54 4.74 14.13
CA HIS A 1099 28.90 3.53 14.64
C HIS A 1099 29.35 2.26 13.92
N LEU A 1100 29.60 2.34 12.62
CA LEU A 1100 30.28 1.29 11.85
C LEU A 1100 31.72 1.07 12.36
N ALA A 1101 32.45 2.12 12.74
CA ALA A 1101 33.79 1.99 13.33
C ALA A 1101 33.76 1.25 14.67
N ARG A 1102 32.78 1.57 15.55
CA ARG A 1102 32.56 0.85 16.83
C ARG A 1102 32.27 -0.63 16.59
N LEU A 1103 31.38 -0.92 15.65
CA LEU A 1103 31.03 -2.29 15.25
C LEU A 1103 32.26 -3.04 14.74
N ALA A 1104 32.99 -2.46 13.78
CA ALA A 1104 34.20 -3.05 13.19
C ALA A 1104 35.26 -3.33 14.25
N MET A 1105 35.44 -2.42 15.22
CA MET A 1105 36.33 -2.61 16.36
C MET A 1105 35.89 -3.78 17.25
N SER A 1106 34.59 -3.90 17.51
CA SER A 1106 34.01 -4.98 18.34
C SER A 1106 34.24 -6.37 17.73
N VAL A 1107 34.22 -6.47 16.40
CA VAL A 1107 34.49 -7.72 15.65
C VAL A 1107 35.94 -7.85 15.15
N GLN A 1108 36.87 -7.04 15.69
CA GLN A 1108 38.32 -7.10 15.41
C GLN A 1108 38.71 -6.89 13.92
N ARG A 1109 37.93 -6.11 13.16
CA ARG A 1109 38.24 -5.74 11.77
C ARG A 1109 39.08 -4.47 11.69
N LEU A 1110 40.32 -4.55 12.18
CA LEU A 1110 41.18 -3.39 12.43
C LEU A 1110 41.41 -2.47 11.20
N LYS A 1111 41.55 -3.04 9.99
CA LYS A 1111 41.69 -2.25 8.75
C LYS A 1111 40.44 -1.43 8.44
N GLU A 1112 39.27 -2.04 8.56
CA GLU A 1112 37.97 -1.38 8.34
C GLU A 1112 37.75 -0.30 9.41
N THR A 1113 38.07 -0.60 10.66
CA THR A 1113 38.06 0.38 11.77
C THR A 1113 38.94 1.60 11.47
N GLN A 1114 40.16 1.39 10.97
CA GLN A 1114 41.09 2.48 10.66
C GLN A 1114 40.51 3.46 9.63
N THR A 1115 39.96 2.95 8.53
CA THR A 1115 39.34 3.77 7.48
C THR A 1115 38.16 4.57 8.03
N LEU A 1116 37.23 3.90 8.72
CA LEU A 1116 36.02 4.55 9.25
C LEU A 1116 36.32 5.59 10.34
N VAL A 1117 37.34 5.35 11.18
CA VAL A 1117 37.83 6.31 12.18
C VAL A 1117 38.36 7.58 11.50
N GLN A 1118 39.12 7.43 10.42
CA GLN A 1118 39.66 8.58 9.68
C GLN A 1118 38.54 9.41 9.05
N GLU A 1119 37.60 8.76 8.36
CA GLU A 1119 36.44 9.42 7.73
C GLU A 1119 35.57 10.14 8.77
N ALA A 1120 35.29 9.50 9.92
CA ALA A 1120 34.51 10.11 10.99
C ALA A 1120 35.23 11.30 11.64
N LEU A 1121 36.56 11.23 11.85
CA LEU A 1121 37.34 12.35 12.38
C LEU A 1121 37.34 13.55 11.43
N GLU A 1122 37.53 13.32 10.13
CA GLU A 1122 37.48 14.37 9.11
C GLU A 1122 36.09 15.02 9.05
N GLY A 1123 35.03 14.21 9.10
CA GLY A 1123 33.64 14.66 9.16
C GLY A 1123 33.36 15.56 10.37
N PHE A 1124 33.62 15.08 11.59
CA PHE A 1124 33.34 15.85 12.81
C PHE A 1124 34.20 17.12 12.93
N ARG A 1125 35.46 17.08 12.49
CA ARG A 1125 36.31 18.29 12.45
C ARG A 1125 35.78 19.35 11.50
N ALA A 1126 35.34 18.93 10.31
CA ALA A 1126 34.76 19.86 9.33
C ALA A 1126 33.47 20.52 9.84
N MET A 1127 32.71 19.83 10.70
CA MET A 1127 31.50 20.36 11.33
C MET A 1127 31.78 21.15 12.63
N GLY A 1128 33.02 21.18 13.12
CA GLY A 1128 33.35 21.79 14.41
C GLY A 1128 32.82 21.03 15.63
N ASP A 1129 32.38 19.78 15.48
CA ASP A 1129 31.85 18.94 16.57
C ASP A 1129 33.00 18.38 17.41
N ARG A 1130 33.32 19.08 18.49
CA ARG A 1130 34.40 18.72 19.43
C ARG A 1130 34.10 17.41 20.17
N ARG A 1131 32.83 17.12 20.43
CA ARG A 1131 32.40 15.91 21.16
C ARG A 1131 32.54 14.69 20.27
N GLY A 1132 32.04 14.75 19.03
CA GLY A 1132 32.20 13.69 18.03
C GLY A 1132 33.67 13.34 17.81
N VAL A 1133 34.55 14.34 17.70
CA VAL A 1133 36.00 14.13 17.61
C VAL A 1133 36.55 13.36 18.82
N ALA A 1134 36.16 13.74 20.04
CA ALA A 1134 36.62 13.06 21.25
C ALA A 1134 36.07 11.61 21.34
N GLN A 1135 34.83 11.35 20.92
CA GLN A 1135 34.27 10.01 20.88
C GLN A 1135 34.96 9.10 19.85
N VAL A 1136 35.30 9.62 18.67
CA VAL A 1136 36.05 8.85 17.67
C VAL A 1136 37.46 8.55 18.18
N ARG A 1137 38.09 9.46 18.93
CA ARG A 1137 39.42 9.22 19.54
C ARG A 1137 39.43 8.04 20.50
N ILE A 1138 38.36 7.76 21.24
CA ILE A 1138 38.27 6.55 22.08
C ILE A 1138 38.40 5.28 21.21
N ILE A 1139 37.73 5.24 20.05
CA ILE A 1139 37.84 4.10 19.13
C ILE A 1139 39.24 4.04 18.51
N HIS A 1140 39.83 5.19 18.18
CA HIS A 1140 41.19 5.27 17.67
C HIS A 1140 42.21 4.74 18.68
N GLY A 1141 42.10 5.10 19.96
CA GLY A 1141 42.95 4.56 21.02
C GLY A 1141 42.77 3.05 21.20
N ARG A 1142 41.53 2.53 21.08
CA ARG A 1142 41.26 1.07 21.09
C ARG A 1142 41.94 0.36 19.91
N LEU A 1143 41.96 1.00 18.74
CA LEU A 1143 42.64 0.49 17.55
C LEU A 1143 44.17 0.50 17.76
N GLU A 1144 44.74 1.60 18.25
CA GLU A 1144 46.17 1.73 18.58
C GLU A 1144 46.62 0.67 19.61
N HIS A 1145 45.81 0.44 20.65
CA HIS A 1145 46.02 -0.62 21.63
C HIS A 1145 46.03 -2.01 20.97
N ALA A 1146 45.03 -2.32 20.13
CA ALA A 1146 44.92 -3.61 19.46
C ALA A 1146 46.06 -3.91 18.46
N VAL A 1147 46.72 -2.88 17.92
CA VAL A 1147 47.92 -3.03 17.06
C VAL A 1147 49.25 -2.94 17.83
N GLY A 1148 49.21 -2.90 19.16
CA GLY A 1148 50.39 -2.92 20.04
C GLY A 1148 51.09 -1.58 20.25
N ARG A 1149 50.44 -0.45 19.94
CA ARG A 1149 50.99 0.91 20.12
C ARG A 1149 50.54 1.51 21.46
N HIS A 1150 50.95 0.89 22.56
CA HIS A 1150 50.46 1.20 23.91
C HIS A 1150 50.71 2.67 24.32
N GLU A 1151 51.88 3.25 24.06
CA GLU A 1151 52.14 4.67 24.41
C GLU A 1151 51.24 5.65 23.64
N GLN A 1152 51.02 5.42 22.34
CA GLN A 1152 50.13 6.25 21.52
C GLN A 1152 48.68 6.11 21.98
N ALA A 1153 48.25 4.88 22.25
CA ALA A 1153 46.90 4.61 22.77
C ALA A 1153 46.65 5.37 24.08
N ARG A 1154 47.62 5.36 25.01
CA ARG A 1154 47.56 6.11 26.28
C ARG A 1154 47.36 7.61 26.04
N GLU A 1155 48.19 8.22 25.20
CA GLU A 1155 48.08 9.66 24.87
C GLU A 1155 46.74 10.00 24.20
N THR A 1156 46.28 9.14 23.29
CA THR A 1156 44.99 9.29 22.63
C THR A 1156 43.82 9.24 23.62
N PHE A 1157 43.82 8.29 24.56
CA PHE A 1157 42.80 8.18 25.60
C PHE A 1157 42.84 9.36 26.58
N GLU A 1158 44.02 9.79 27.03
CA GLU A 1158 44.19 10.95 27.90
C GLU A 1158 43.65 12.24 27.24
N SER A 1159 43.98 12.45 25.97
CA SER A 1159 43.49 13.58 25.17
C SER A 1159 41.97 13.55 25.01
N ALA A 1160 41.39 12.37 24.76
CA ALA A 1160 39.95 12.18 24.65
C ALA A 1160 39.24 12.48 25.98
N ALA A 1161 39.74 11.92 27.09
CA ALA A 1161 39.18 12.11 28.43
C ALA A 1161 39.18 13.60 28.82
N LYS A 1162 40.33 14.29 28.69
CA LYS A 1162 40.44 15.72 28.99
C LYS A 1162 39.48 16.57 28.16
N SER A 1163 39.33 16.25 26.87
CA SER A 1163 38.39 16.96 26.00
C SER A 1163 36.95 16.77 26.47
N LEU A 1164 36.55 15.55 26.82
CA LEU A 1164 35.20 15.23 27.29
C LEU A 1164 34.90 15.84 28.67
N GLU A 1165 35.89 15.87 29.57
CA GLU A 1165 35.81 16.56 30.87
C GLU A 1165 35.56 18.06 30.69
N THR A 1166 36.27 18.72 29.76
CA THR A 1166 36.06 20.15 29.47
C THR A 1166 34.69 20.44 28.87
N LEU A 1167 34.10 19.49 28.14
CA LEU A 1167 32.75 19.58 27.57
C LEU A 1167 31.66 19.15 28.57
N GLY A 1168 32.03 18.65 29.74
CA GLY A 1168 31.07 18.14 30.74
C GLY A 1168 30.45 16.78 30.41
N ASP A 1169 30.91 16.06 29.38
CA ASP A 1169 30.46 14.68 29.07
C ASP A 1169 31.18 13.67 29.98
N ARG A 1170 30.77 13.67 31.26
CA ARG A 1170 31.39 12.87 32.33
C ARG A 1170 31.36 11.37 32.02
N ARG A 1171 30.30 10.88 31.37
CA ARG A 1171 30.13 9.44 31.07
C ARG A 1171 31.15 8.96 30.04
N SER A 1172 31.25 9.67 28.92
CA SER A 1172 32.22 9.32 27.87
C SER A 1172 33.66 9.50 28.37
N ALA A 1173 33.89 10.49 29.26
CA ALA A 1173 35.19 10.68 29.91
C ALA A 1173 35.60 9.48 30.76
N VAL A 1174 34.69 8.94 31.59
CA VAL A 1174 34.94 7.73 32.40
C VAL A 1174 35.31 6.54 31.53
N CYS A 1175 34.63 6.35 30.39
CA CYS A 1175 34.97 5.29 29.42
C CYS A 1175 36.39 5.47 28.84
N ALA A 1176 36.77 6.69 28.45
CA ALA A 1176 38.12 6.99 27.99
C ALA A 1176 39.17 6.72 29.09
N ARG A 1177 38.90 7.12 30.34
CA ARG A 1177 39.77 6.87 31.51
C ARG A 1177 39.91 5.39 31.82
N ALA A 1178 38.86 4.59 31.63
CA ALA A 1178 38.91 3.14 31.83
C ALA A 1178 39.92 2.48 30.88
N PHE A 1179 39.85 2.81 29.58
CA PHE A 1179 40.82 2.30 28.62
C PHE A 1179 42.23 2.88 28.82
N GLU A 1180 42.37 4.14 29.23
CA GLU A 1180 43.66 4.72 29.60
C GLU A 1180 44.29 3.92 30.76
N THR A 1181 43.49 3.59 31.77
CA THR A 1181 43.91 2.82 32.95
C THR A 1181 44.29 1.38 32.59
N LEU A 1182 43.55 0.75 31.66
CA LEU A 1182 43.91 -0.55 31.09
C LEU A 1182 45.32 -0.54 30.48
N VAL A 1183 45.63 0.47 29.68
CA VAL A 1183 46.93 0.61 29.03
C VAL A 1183 48.04 0.92 30.05
N LEU A 1184 47.75 1.72 31.09
CA LEU A 1184 48.70 2.03 32.16
C LEU A 1184 49.08 0.79 32.98
N GLU A 1185 48.14 -0.12 33.23
CA GLU A 1185 48.42 -1.39 33.90
C GLU A 1185 49.38 -2.26 33.06
N GLU A 1186 49.14 -2.36 31.74
CA GLU A 1186 50.04 -3.08 30.82
C GLU A 1186 51.44 -2.45 30.73
N LEU A 1187 51.55 -1.13 30.90
CA LEU A 1187 52.82 -0.40 30.93
C LEU A 1187 53.52 -0.45 32.30
N GLY A 1188 52.92 -1.09 33.31
CA GLY A 1188 53.49 -1.25 34.65
C GLY A 1188 53.42 -0.02 35.55
N GLN A 1189 52.51 0.93 35.27
CA GLN A 1189 52.33 2.15 36.09
C GLN A 1189 51.31 1.93 37.23
N TYR A 1190 51.57 0.94 38.08
CA TYR A 1190 50.61 0.41 39.06
C TYR A 1190 50.08 1.44 40.08
N ASP A 1191 50.92 2.34 40.59
CA ASP A 1191 50.51 3.34 41.57
C ASP A 1191 49.47 4.33 41.00
N VAL A 1192 49.62 4.68 39.72
CA VAL A 1192 48.70 5.57 39.01
C VAL A 1192 47.39 4.85 38.71
N VAL A 1193 47.45 3.56 38.38
CA VAL A 1193 46.28 2.72 38.12
C VAL A 1193 45.40 2.61 39.36
N ASP A 1194 45.99 2.29 40.51
CA ASP A 1194 45.24 2.09 41.74
C ASP A 1194 44.49 3.36 42.17
N ALA A 1195 45.16 4.52 42.14
CA ALA A 1195 44.54 5.80 42.46
C ALA A 1195 43.37 6.14 41.51
N ARG A 1196 43.48 5.80 40.22
CA ARG A 1196 42.43 6.04 39.24
C ARG A 1196 41.25 5.08 39.37
N LEU A 1197 41.51 3.81 39.67
CA LEU A 1197 40.45 2.84 39.92
C LEU A 1197 39.60 3.26 41.13
N ASP A 1198 40.22 3.73 42.20
CA ASP A 1198 39.50 4.24 43.37
C ASP A 1198 38.62 5.46 43.03
N GLU A 1199 39.13 6.41 42.23
CA GLU A 1199 38.36 7.57 41.75
C GLU A 1199 37.17 7.15 40.85
N MET A 1200 37.41 6.20 39.95
CA MET A 1200 36.37 5.70 39.04
C MET A 1200 35.29 4.91 39.77
N LEU A 1201 35.66 4.04 40.71
CA LEU A 1201 34.71 3.25 41.49
C LEU A 1201 33.84 4.13 42.41
N ALA A 1202 34.36 5.29 42.86
CA ALA A 1202 33.56 6.27 43.58
C ALA A 1202 32.53 7.00 42.71
N THR A 1203 32.77 7.09 41.39
CA THR A 1203 31.96 7.90 40.47
C THR A 1203 30.97 7.06 39.64
N VAL A 1204 31.35 5.86 39.20
CA VAL A 1204 30.54 4.97 38.35
C VAL A 1204 29.15 4.63 38.92
N PRO A 1205 28.99 4.31 40.22
CA PRO A 1205 27.68 3.99 40.80
C PRO A 1205 26.63 5.10 40.67
N ALA A 1206 27.06 6.36 40.52
CA ALA A 1206 26.15 7.50 40.37
C ALA A 1206 25.49 7.60 38.99
N PHE A 1207 26.02 6.91 37.97
CA PHE A 1207 25.66 7.18 36.57
C PHE A 1207 24.72 6.15 35.93
N ALA A 1208 24.45 5.02 36.58
CA ALA A 1208 23.66 3.91 36.04
C ALA A 1208 24.01 3.57 34.57
N LEU A 1209 25.29 3.26 34.31
CA LEU A 1209 25.84 3.18 32.96
C LEU A 1209 25.41 1.91 32.20
N ALA A 1210 25.11 2.08 30.91
CA ALA A 1210 24.93 1.04 29.91
C ALA A 1210 25.84 1.35 28.71
N ASP A 1211 27.15 1.10 28.86
CA ASP A 1211 28.18 1.40 27.86
C ASP A 1211 29.08 0.18 27.60
N GLU A 1212 29.11 -0.30 26.35
CA GLU A 1212 29.90 -1.48 25.94
C GLU A 1212 31.40 -1.26 26.11
N GLY A 1213 31.88 -0.04 25.87
CA GLY A 1213 33.30 0.28 25.96
C GLY A 1213 33.77 0.19 27.41
N LEU A 1214 32.99 0.75 28.33
CA LEU A 1214 33.28 0.67 29.76
C LEU A 1214 33.28 -0.79 30.26
N ALA A 1215 32.23 -1.56 29.93
CA ALA A 1215 32.15 -2.97 30.31
C ALA A 1215 33.35 -3.78 29.78
N THR A 1216 33.74 -3.52 28.53
CA THR A 1216 34.92 -4.15 27.91
C THR A 1216 36.22 -3.77 28.59
N ALA A 1217 36.40 -2.50 28.96
CA ALA A 1217 37.59 -2.04 29.65
C ALA A 1217 37.72 -2.68 31.04
N PHE A 1218 36.61 -2.72 31.80
CA PHE A 1218 36.56 -3.31 33.14
C PHE A 1218 36.75 -4.83 33.13
N ASP A 1219 36.17 -5.54 32.17
CA ASP A 1219 36.42 -6.97 31.97
C ASP A 1219 37.91 -7.29 31.77
N LYS A 1220 38.58 -6.50 30.91
CA LYS A 1220 40.01 -6.70 30.64
C LYS A 1220 40.87 -6.31 31.84
N LEU A 1221 40.54 -5.20 32.51
CA LEU A 1221 41.24 -4.75 33.72
C LEU A 1221 41.11 -5.78 34.84
N CYS A 1222 39.92 -6.32 35.07
CA CYS A 1222 39.66 -7.39 36.04
C CYS A 1222 40.65 -8.56 35.84
N GLY A 1223 40.76 -9.06 34.61
CA GLY A 1223 41.69 -10.15 34.28
C GLY A 1223 43.16 -9.83 34.55
N LEU A 1224 43.60 -8.59 34.31
CA LEU A 1224 44.98 -8.16 34.53
C LEU A 1224 45.31 -7.94 36.02
N ILE A 1225 44.41 -7.31 36.78
CA ILE A 1225 44.68 -6.91 38.17
C ILE A 1225 44.34 -8.00 39.18
N ASN A 1226 43.62 -9.07 38.81
CA ASN A 1226 43.15 -10.11 39.73
C ASN A 1226 44.25 -10.68 40.64
N HIS A 1227 45.46 -10.82 40.11
CA HIS A 1227 46.61 -11.32 40.89
C HIS A 1227 47.20 -10.29 41.88
N ARG A 1228 46.99 -8.99 41.64
CA ARG A 1228 47.58 -7.87 42.39
C ARG A 1228 46.59 -7.23 43.38
N ARG A 1229 45.34 -7.06 42.97
CA ARG A 1229 44.25 -6.38 43.71
C ARG A 1229 42.93 -7.15 43.52
N PRO A 1230 42.77 -8.34 44.14
CA PRO A 1230 41.57 -9.16 43.96
C PRO A 1230 40.27 -8.46 44.41
N ASP A 1231 40.33 -7.64 45.44
CA ASP A 1231 39.17 -6.88 45.92
C ASP A 1231 38.65 -5.88 44.87
N LEU A 1232 39.56 -5.19 44.18
CA LEU A 1232 39.20 -4.27 43.09
C LEU A 1232 38.75 -5.04 41.84
N ALA A 1233 39.40 -6.16 41.53
CA ALA A 1233 39.02 -7.01 40.40
C ALA A 1233 37.56 -7.49 40.52
N MET A 1234 37.16 -7.92 41.72
CA MET A 1234 35.79 -8.35 42.00
C MET A 1234 34.78 -7.20 41.81
N GLN A 1235 35.08 -6.00 42.29
CA GLN A 1235 34.20 -4.83 42.08
C GLN A 1235 34.08 -4.44 40.60
N LEU A 1236 35.18 -4.53 39.84
CA LEU A 1236 35.15 -4.26 38.40
C LEU A 1236 34.34 -5.31 37.64
N ASP A 1237 34.45 -6.59 38.03
CA ASP A 1237 33.67 -7.69 37.44
C ASP A 1237 32.17 -7.53 37.71
N GLU A 1238 31.78 -7.20 38.94
CA GLU A 1238 30.38 -6.92 39.31
C GLU A 1238 29.80 -5.76 38.47
N ILE A 1239 30.55 -4.67 38.33
CA ILE A 1239 30.11 -3.52 37.53
C ILE A 1239 30.06 -3.86 36.04
N ALA A 1240 31.03 -4.60 35.52
CA ALA A 1240 31.06 -5.02 34.12
C ALA A 1240 29.86 -5.94 33.81
N GLU A 1241 29.59 -6.92 34.66
CA GLU A 1241 28.46 -7.83 34.55
C GLU A 1241 27.11 -7.08 34.61
N GLU A 1242 26.94 -6.16 35.57
CA GLU A 1242 25.73 -5.32 35.65
C GLU A 1242 25.57 -4.47 34.37
N THR A 1243 26.66 -3.92 33.86
CA THR A 1243 26.65 -3.12 32.63
C THR A 1243 26.28 -3.98 31.41
N TRP A 1244 26.78 -5.20 31.30
CA TRP A 1244 26.41 -6.14 30.24
C TRP A 1244 24.93 -6.55 30.29
N GLN A 1245 24.40 -6.79 31.49
CA GLN A 1245 22.98 -7.08 31.69
C GLN A 1245 22.09 -5.91 31.25
N ARG A 1246 22.47 -4.68 31.60
CA ARG A 1246 21.77 -3.46 31.13
C ARG A 1246 21.86 -3.26 29.62
N LEU A 1247 22.93 -3.74 28.97
CA LEU A 1247 23.03 -3.75 27.51
C LEU A 1247 22.17 -4.84 26.85
N GLY A 1248 21.51 -5.69 27.63
CA GLY A 1248 20.65 -6.77 27.17
C GLY A 1248 21.43 -8.03 26.77
N ARG A 1249 22.66 -8.21 27.28
CA ARG A 1249 23.41 -9.46 27.11
C ARG A 1249 23.08 -10.45 28.23
N PRO A 1250 23.06 -11.77 27.94
CA PRO A 1250 22.83 -12.79 28.96
C PRO A 1250 23.95 -12.76 30.02
N SER A 1251 23.58 -13.02 31.28
CA SER A 1251 24.54 -13.07 32.38
C SER A 1251 25.57 -14.18 32.19
N ARG A 1252 26.83 -13.91 32.51
CA ARG A 1252 27.92 -14.91 32.46
C ARG A 1252 27.68 -16.10 33.38
N VAL A 1253 26.97 -15.88 34.50
CA VAL A 1253 26.68 -16.90 35.52
C VAL A 1253 25.66 -17.95 35.06
N ALA A 1254 24.91 -17.69 33.97
CA ALA A 1254 23.98 -18.67 33.39
C ALA A 1254 24.65 -19.65 32.40
N SER A 1255 25.98 -19.58 32.21
CA SER A 1255 26.74 -20.37 31.23
C SER A 1255 27.82 -21.28 31.83
N VAL A 1256 27.79 -21.48 33.14
CA VAL A 1256 28.56 -22.52 33.88
C VAL A 1256 27.56 -23.52 34.45
#